data_AF-A0A9N9RK41-F1
#
_entry.id   AF-A0A9N9RK41-F1
#
_cell.length_a   1.000
_cell.length_b   1.000
_cell.length_c   1.000
_cell.angle_alpha   90.00
_cell.angle_beta   90.00
_cell.angle_gamma   90.00
#
_symmetry.space_group_name_H-M   'P 1'
#
loop_
_entity.id
_entity.type
_entity.pdbx_description
1 polymer ?
#
loop_
_entity_poly.entity_id
_entity_poly.type
_entity_poly.pdbx_seq_one_letter_code
_entity_poly.pdbx_strand_id
1 'polypeptide(L)'
;MHRARTAFNLLTPVGQQNFGSWLVRQQKSKIANDFIAASAVKTYNSAAAEPFLNGSSTAYVEEMYNAWLADPSSVHASWDAYFRNNSYSAPPSLAPPPKNHVPISQFAGAGSALAPSGYAGPPMAGYQVDDKLVDDHLAVQAIIRSYQSRGHLMADYDPLGIINSETQIGPDGVTRRANEKVTRNYMLFGEHDMDRVFKLPSTTFIGGKDKFLPLREILNRLENAYCNKIGVEFMFINSLEQCNWIREKFESPNAINYSNDEKRLILARLTRATGFEAFLAKKFSSEKRFGLEGCEIMIPAMKEVIDTSTRLGVESIIMGMPHRGRLNVLANVCRKPLHQIFTQFAGLEAADDGSGDVKYHLGTYIERLNRVTNKNIRLAVVANPSHLEACDPVVQGKTRAEQFYRGDGEGKKVMSIMLHGDAAFCGQGVVFETMHLSDLPDYTTHGTIHIVVNNQIGFTTDPRHSRSSPYCTDVARVVNAPIFHVNSDDPESVMHVCRVAAEWRATFHKDVIIDIVSYRRNGHNEIDEPMFTQPLMYKRVRQTKPVLDLYANKLIEEGCVTSEEVKSVREKYDKICEDALEQAKTETHIKYKDWLDSPWSGFFEGKDPLKISATGVPEETLIHIGNRFSQPPPNAAEFIIHKGLLRVLAARKDMVDTRIADWALAEAMAMGSLMREGIHVRLSGQDVERGTFSHRHHVLHHQEVDKATYRPLCHLYPDQAPYTVCNSSLSEYGVLGFELGYSMTNPNALVCWEAQFGDFFNTAQCIIDQFISSGQAKWVRQSGLVMLLPHGMEGMGPEHSSARLERFLQMSADDPDYFPPESEEFAIRQLHDINWIVANCSTPGNYFHILRRQIAIPFRKPLILMTPKSLLRHPECKSSFSEMVEGTEFQRVIPDRGPASENPSGVKRIIFCTGRVYYDLIKARRDKGLEGEIAISTVEQISPFPYDLVKNECFKYANAEIVWAQEEHKNQGAWNYVLPRFETALNSSRDTRHNVADSNTTSIPFNEIAKDKQDEIKSLENDQKRNQLKKHKEKSFWASWFSFGTSFSDSDDSDDEKNSKKKIDNNKINDNNSYNRPHGPNVTMSTRKSSACKYTNFNAPDQEAAKLLSRRTPVRTVSIKPILVSRAVSASTASGNKFQHTKETNELLEAAMAIGTKPDPPKTNDDQGCRKTYKISYWSK
;
A
#
# COMPACT_ATOMS: atom_id res chain seq x y z
N MET A 1 -8.22 -41.80 6.04
CA MET A 1 -7.71 -42.58 7.19
C MET A 1 -7.72 -44.08 6.85
N HIS A 2 -6.61 -44.67 6.40
CA HIS A 2 -6.51 -46.15 6.21
C HIS A 2 -5.06 -46.72 6.21
N ARG A 3 -4.06 -45.97 6.69
CA ARG A 3 -2.64 -46.41 6.73
C ARG A 3 -1.99 -46.24 8.11
N ALA A 4 -2.77 -46.41 9.18
CA ALA A 4 -2.36 -46.18 10.57
C ALA A 4 -2.44 -47.47 11.42
N ARG A 5 -2.11 -48.64 10.85
CA ARG A 5 -2.34 -49.94 11.52
C ARG A 5 -1.27 -51.02 11.28
N THR A 6 -0.07 -50.64 10.85
CA THR A 6 0.98 -51.60 10.42
C THR A 6 2.40 -51.20 10.85
N ALA A 7 2.55 -50.32 11.86
CA ALA A 7 3.82 -49.67 12.21
C ALA A 7 4.35 -49.99 13.62
N PHE A 8 3.82 -51.01 14.31
CA PHE A 8 4.11 -51.27 15.74
C PHE A 8 5.03 -52.48 16.03
N ASN A 9 5.55 -53.17 15.02
CA ASN A 9 6.23 -54.48 15.17
C ASN A 9 7.73 -54.47 14.78
N LEU A 10 8.49 -53.42 15.10
CA LEU A 10 9.90 -53.29 14.69
C LEU A 10 10.90 -53.00 15.84
N LEU A 11 10.69 -53.61 17.02
CA LEU A 11 11.63 -53.57 18.15
C LEU A 11 11.80 -54.94 18.85
N THR A 12 12.05 -56.02 18.10
CA THR A 12 12.78 -57.25 18.54
C THR A 12 12.95 -58.25 17.36
N PRO A 13 13.86 -59.24 17.42
CA PRO A 13 14.24 -60.06 16.26
C PRO A 13 13.46 -61.40 16.09
N VAL A 14 13.11 -61.69 14.82
CA VAL A 14 12.90 -63.00 14.17
C VAL A 14 11.84 -63.98 14.72
N GLY A 15 10.81 -64.24 13.89
CA GLY A 15 9.88 -65.38 13.98
C GLY A 15 9.16 -65.61 12.64
N GLN A 16 8.85 -66.85 12.27
CA GLN A 16 8.27 -67.22 10.96
C GLN A 16 6.72 -67.29 10.97
N GLN A 17 6.05 -66.90 9.87
CA GLN A 17 5.36 -67.82 8.92
C GLN A 17 4.34 -67.13 7.96
N ASN A 18 4.63 -67.23 6.65
CA ASN A 18 3.77 -67.61 5.50
C ASN A 18 2.30 -67.15 5.25
N PHE A 19 2.09 -66.74 3.97
CA PHE A 19 0.93 -66.98 3.06
C PHE A 19 -0.38 -66.15 3.17
N GLY A 20 -1.05 -65.89 2.02
CA GLY A 20 -2.48 -65.46 2.07
C GLY A 20 -3.26 -64.81 0.90
N SER A 21 -2.73 -64.62 -0.32
CA SER A 21 -3.47 -64.38 -1.62
C SER A 21 -4.99 -64.01 -1.64
N TRP A 22 -5.42 -62.92 -2.32
CA TRP A 22 -5.96 -62.95 -3.72
C TRP A 22 -6.44 -61.55 -4.26
N LEU A 23 -6.99 -61.49 -5.49
CA LEU A 23 -7.28 -60.29 -6.31
C LEU A 23 -8.60 -60.40 -7.13
N VAL A 24 -9.36 -59.28 -7.24
CA VAL A 24 -10.17 -58.87 -8.42
C VAL A 24 -11.41 -59.70 -8.84
N ARG A 25 -12.61 -59.08 -8.91
CA ARG A 25 -13.32 -58.79 -10.18
C ARG A 25 -14.53 -57.82 -10.10
N GLN A 26 -15.03 -57.48 -11.29
CA GLN A 26 -16.18 -56.63 -11.64
C GLN A 26 -17.52 -57.43 -11.52
N GLN A 27 -18.76 -56.97 -11.83
CA GLN A 27 -19.22 -55.90 -12.72
C GLN A 27 -20.72 -55.49 -12.49
N LYS A 28 -21.07 -54.23 -12.81
CA LYS A 28 -22.38 -53.61 -13.19
C LYS A 28 -23.74 -54.28 -12.86
N SER A 29 -24.69 -53.46 -12.37
CA SER A 29 -26.09 -53.40 -12.87
C SER A 29 -26.67 -51.97 -12.67
N LYS A 30 -27.96 -51.72 -12.99
CA LYS A 30 -28.50 -50.36 -13.28
C LYS A 30 -30.02 -50.21 -12.98
N ILE A 31 -30.49 -48.95 -12.83
CA ILE A 31 -31.88 -48.39 -12.98
C ILE A 31 -32.70 -48.08 -11.69
N ALA A 32 -32.78 -46.76 -11.41
CA ALA A 32 -33.91 -45.89 -10.98
C ALA A 32 -35.03 -46.32 -10.01
N ASN A 33 -35.34 -45.44 -9.03
CA ASN A 33 -36.48 -44.49 -9.08
C ASN A 33 -36.43 -43.43 -7.94
N ASP A 34 -37.33 -42.44 -7.98
CA ASP A 34 -37.33 -41.21 -7.16
C ASP A 34 -37.95 -41.35 -5.75
N PHE A 35 -37.51 -40.54 -4.76
CA PHE A 35 -38.26 -39.37 -4.27
C PHE A 35 -37.49 -38.52 -3.20
N ILE A 36 -38.05 -37.35 -2.86
CA ILE A 36 -37.52 -36.34 -1.92
C ILE A 36 -38.39 -36.29 -0.64
N ALA A 37 -37.80 -36.18 0.57
CA ALA A 37 -38.36 -35.41 1.71
C ALA A 37 -37.39 -35.25 2.92
N ALA A 38 -37.52 -34.11 3.59
CA ALA A 38 -36.67 -33.52 4.62
C ALA A 38 -36.75 -34.09 6.08
N SER A 39 -35.74 -33.73 6.88
CA SER A 39 -35.84 -33.40 8.31
C SER A 39 -34.74 -32.36 8.62
N ALA A 40 -35.04 -31.08 8.88
CA ALA A 40 -35.50 -30.53 10.18
C ALA A 40 -34.54 -30.95 11.33
N VAL A 41 -33.64 -30.11 11.88
CA VAL A 41 -33.68 -28.71 12.39
C VAL A 41 -34.29 -28.57 13.79
N LYS A 42 -33.41 -28.36 14.78
CA LYS A 42 -33.62 -27.63 16.05
C LYS A 42 -32.28 -27.00 16.44
N THR A 43 -32.07 -25.70 16.24
CA THR A 43 -32.35 -24.59 17.19
C THR A 43 -31.53 -24.64 18.49
N TYR A 44 -30.52 -23.77 18.56
CA TYR A 44 -30.18 -23.01 19.77
C TYR A 44 -30.06 -21.55 19.36
N ASN A 45 -30.87 -20.67 19.96
CA ASN A 45 -30.81 -19.23 19.73
C ASN A 45 -30.01 -18.57 20.86
N SER A 46 -28.90 -17.90 20.50
CA SER A 46 -28.31 -16.83 21.29
C SER A 46 -27.33 -16.01 20.43
N ALA A 47 -27.79 -15.55 19.27
CA ALA A 47 -27.12 -14.45 18.58
C ALA A 47 -27.30 -13.16 19.41
N ALA A 48 -26.27 -12.32 19.46
CA ALA A 48 -26.38 -11.00 20.08
C ALA A 48 -27.37 -10.11 19.31
N ALA A 49 -27.87 -9.05 19.94
CA ALA A 49 -28.81 -8.14 19.30
C ALA A 49 -28.11 -7.31 18.21
N GLU A 50 -28.31 -7.68 16.95
CA GLU A 50 -27.98 -6.79 15.82
C GLU A 50 -28.97 -5.60 15.77
N PRO A 51 -28.52 -4.39 15.40
CA PRO A 51 -29.41 -3.26 15.16
C PRO A 51 -30.37 -3.57 13.98
N PHE A 52 -31.68 -3.41 14.22
CA PHE A 52 -32.77 -3.71 13.28
C PHE A 52 -32.83 -2.81 12.02
N LEU A 53 -31.79 -1.99 11.78
CA LEU A 53 -31.78 -0.89 10.79
C LEU A 53 -30.59 -0.98 9.82
N ASN A 54 -30.27 -2.20 9.37
CA ASN A 54 -29.42 -2.37 8.19
C ASN A 54 -30.21 -2.10 6.90
N GLY A 55 -29.61 -1.37 5.96
CA GLY A 55 -30.31 -0.76 4.81
C GLY A 55 -30.99 -1.70 3.81
N SER A 56 -30.80 -3.01 3.93
CA SER A 56 -31.53 -4.05 3.17
C SER A 56 -32.94 -4.32 3.70
N SER A 57 -33.29 -3.83 4.90
CA SER A 57 -34.59 -4.07 5.54
C SER A 57 -35.57 -2.89 5.43
N THR A 58 -35.08 -1.69 5.11
CA THR A 58 -35.84 -0.42 5.24
C THR A 58 -37.16 -0.41 4.46
N ALA A 59 -37.15 -0.87 3.20
CA ALA A 59 -38.34 -0.90 2.35
C ALA A 59 -39.46 -1.79 2.90
N TYR A 60 -39.12 -2.89 3.60
CA TYR A 60 -40.10 -3.76 4.24
C TYR A 60 -40.68 -3.11 5.51
N VAL A 61 -39.86 -2.38 6.28
CA VAL A 61 -40.35 -1.59 7.42
C VAL A 61 -41.29 -0.47 6.96
N GLU A 62 -40.97 0.20 5.85
CA GLU A 62 -41.83 1.21 5.23
C GLU A 62 -43.15 0.62 4.70
N GLU A 63 -43.13 -0.56 4.06
CA GLU A 63 -44.35 -1.27 3.64
C GLU A 63 -45.24 -1.63 4.83
N MET A 64 -44.66 -2.19 5.90
CA MET A 64 -45.40 -2.51 7.13
C MET A 64 -45.92 -1.25 7.83
N TYR A 65 -45.18 -0.14 7.82
CA TYR A 65 -45.65 1.12 8.41
C TYR A 65 -46.80 1.74 7.61
N ASN A 66 -46.73 1.74 6.27
CA ASN A 66 -47.81 2.23 5.42
C ASN A 66 -49.09 1.37 5.54
N ALA A 67 -48.94 0.04 5.68
CA ALA A 67 -50.06 -0.85 5.98
C ALA A 67 -50.69 -0.53 7.35
N TRP A 68 -49.86 -0.40 8.40
CA TRP A 68 -50.30 -0.05 9.75
C TRP A 68 -50.98 1.33 9.85
N LEU A 69 -50.55 2.32 9.06
CA LEU A 69 -51.20 3.63 8.96
C LEU A 69 -52.60 3.56 8.32
N ALA A 70 -52.86 2.58 7.45
CA ALA A 70 -54.17 2.37 6.84
C ALA A 70 -55.11 1.55 7.75
N ASP A 71 -54.59 0.49 8.37
CA ASP A 71 -55.28 -0.31 9.39
C ASP A 71 -54.24 -0.95 10.34
N PRO A 72 -54.19 -0.53 11.63
CA PRO A 72 -53.27 -1.11 12.60
C PRO A 72 -53.40 -2.63 12.80
N SER A 73 -54.53 -3.23 12.42
CA SER A 73 -54.78 -4.67 12.49
C SER A 73 -54.38 -5.44 11.22
N SER A 74 -54.00 -4.75 10.13
CA SER A 74 -53.50 -5.41 8.92
C SER A 74 -52.05 -5.90 9.05
N VAL A 75 -51.36 -5.51 10.11
CA VAL A 75 -50.00 -5.99 10.45
C VAL A 75 -50.03 -6.85 11.71
N HIS A 76 -49.02 -7.72 11.87
CA HIS A 76 -48.89 -8.54 13.06
C HIS A 76 -48.73 -7.68 14.32
N ALA A 77 -49.27 -8.12 15.47
CA ALA A 77 -49.31 -7.34 16.71
C ALA A 77 -47.93 -6.86 17.24
N SER A 78 -46.85 -7.52 16.83
CA SER A 78 -45.48 -7.04 17.11
C SER A 78 -45.11 -5.75 16.37
N TRP A 79 -45.61 -5.57 15.15
CA TRP A 79 -45.45 -4.33 14.37
C TRP A 79 -46.33 -3.21 14.94
N ASP A 80 -47.58 -3.53 15.32
CA ASP A 80 -48.47 -2.59 16.00
C ASP A 80 -47.84 -2.05 17.30
N ALA A 81 -47.30 -2.94 18.13
CA ALA A 81 -46.56 -2.55 19.34
C ALA A 81 -45.29 -1.73 19.04
N TYR A 82 -44.54 -2.09 17.99
CA TYR A 82 -43.31 -1.39 17.57
C TYR A 82 -43.58 0.05 17.10
N PHE A 83 -44.62 0.23 16.27
CA PHE A 83 -45.01 1.54 15.75
C PHE A 83 -45.71 2.42 16.80
N ARG A 84 -46.49 1.84 17.73
CA ARG A 84 -47.10 2.60 18.86
C ARG A 84 -46.08 3.08 19.89
N ASN A 85 -44.96 2.36 20.11
CA ASN A 85 -44.00 2.69 21.16
C ASN A 85 -43.00 3.82 20.81
N ASN A 86 -43.25 4.63 19.77
CA ASN A 86 -42.33 5.66 19.26
C ASN A 86 -40.89 5.17 18.95
N SER A 87 -40.69 3.86 18.85
CA SER A 87 -39.37 3.25 18.56
C SER A 87 -38.96 3.38 17.09
N TYR A 88 -39.91 3.74 16.23
CA TYR A 88 -39.72 3.96 14.80
C TYR A 88 -39.92 5.45 14.49
N SER A 89 -38.89 6.08 13.92
CA SER A 89 -39.02 7.37 13.26
C SER A 89 -39.17 7.13 11.76
N ALA A 90 -40.33 7.49 11.21
CA ALA A 90 -40.55 7.45 9.77
C ALA A 90 -39.54 8.39 9.05
N PRO A 91 -39.08 8.05 7.84
CA PRO A 91 -38.26 8.96 7.03
C PRO A 91 -39.06 10.22 6.64
N PRO A 92 -38.40 11.34 6.27
CA PRO A 92 -39.07 12.62 5.99
C PRO A 92 -40.14 12.59 4.89
N SER A 93 -40.14 11.55 4.05
CA SER A 93 -41.15 11.29 3.01
C SER A 93 -42.50 10.76 3.54
N LEU A 94 -42.54 10.22 4.76
CA LEU A 94 -43.70 9.50 5.33
C LEU A 94 -44.11 10.01 6.74
N ALA A 95 -43.46 11.05 7.25
CA ALA A 95 -43.84 11.68 8.51
C ALA A 95 -45.05 12.63 8.32
N PRO A 96 -46.13 12.51 9.12
CA PRO A 96 -47.20 13.50 9.11
C PRO A 96 -46.66 14.87 9.59
N PRO A 97 -47.08 16.00 8.99
CA PRO A 97 -46.49 17.30 9.27
C PRO A 97 -46.65 17.70 10.74
N PRO A 98 -45.58 18.18 11.41
CA PRO A 98 -45.64 18.56 12.82
C PRO A 98 -46.59 19.75 13.00
N LYS A 99 -47.43 19.70 14.04
CA LYS A 99 -48.57 20.62 14.27
C LYS A 99 -48.21 22.11 14.45
N ASN A 100 -46.93 22.47 14.46
CA ASN A 100 -46.43 23.85 14.53
C ASN A 100 -45.80 24.35 13.21
N HIS A 101 -45.88 23.59 12.11
CA HIS A 101 -45.44 24.08 10.81
C HIS A 101 -46.50 25.02 10.21
N VAL A 102 -46.26 26.32 10.33
CA VAL A 102 -47.07 27.35 9.68
C VAL A 102 -46.95 27.19 8.15
N PRO A 103 -48.05 27.09 7.38
CA PRO A 103 -47.97 26.98 5.94
C PRO A 103 -47.50 28.30 5.31
N ILE A 104 -46.71 28.21 4.24
CA ILE A 104 -46.12 29.37 3.55
C ILE A 104 -47.16 30.38 3.02
N SER A 105 -48.42 29.95 2.85
CA SER A 105 -49.55 30.82 2.53
C SER A 105 -49.82 31.92 3.57
N GLN A 106 -49.28 31.84 4.79
CA GLN A 106 -49.43 32.88 5.82
C GLN A 106 -48.39 34.00 5.78
N PHE A 107 -47.41 33.96 4.86
CA PHE A 107 -46.55 35.13 4.57
C PHE A 107 -47.20 36.17 3.65
N ALA A 108 -48.39 35.89 3.10
CA ALA A 108 -49.32 36.92 2.63
C ALA A 108 -49.94 37.65 3.85
N GLY A 109 -49.12 38.50 4.48
CA GLY A 109 -49.38 39.06 5.81
C GLY A 109 -50.69 39.84 5.92
N ALA A 110 -51.35 39.69 7.07
CA ALA A 110 -52.65 40.29 7.36
C ALA A 110 -52.64 41.83 7.23
N GLY A 111 -53.46 42.36 6.32
CA GLY A 111 -53.93 43.74 6.39
C GLY A 111 -54.70 43.94 7.71
N SER A 112 -54.34 44.95 8.49
CA SER A 112 -54.81 45.11 9.87
C SER A 112 -56.32 45.36 9.96
N ALA A 113 -57.01 44.57 10.77
CA ALA A 113 -58.40 44.78 11.16
C ALA A 113 -58.48 45.60 12.47
N LEU A 114 -58.17 46.90 12.39
CA LEU A 114 -58.53 47.89 13.42
C LEU A 114 -59.21 49.09 12.74
N ALA A 115 -60.31 49.53 13.31
CA ALA A 115 -61.20 50.56 12.77
C ALA A 115 -61.41 51.68 13.81
N PRO A 116 -62.00 52.84 13.43
CA PRO A 116 -61.85 53.56 12.16
C PRO A 116 -61.55 55.05 12.38
N SER A 117 -60.78 55.71 11.51
CA SER A 117 -60.73 57.19 11.43
C SER A 117 -60.08 57.72 10.15
N GLY A 118 -60.85 58.48 9.36
CA GLY A 118 -60.36 59.62 8.58
C GLY A 118 -59.56 59.39 7.28
N TYR A 119 -60.07 59.99 6.20
CA TYR A 119 -59.41 60.24 4.90
C TYR A 119 -59.30 59.07 3.91
N ALA A 120 -59.44 59.43 2.63
CA ALA A 120 -59.67 58.51 1.52
C ALA A 120 -58.49 58.50 0.54
N GLY A 121 -58.20 57.30 0.00
CA GLY A 121 -57.30 57.06 -1.13
C GLY A 121 -57.79 55.84 -1.92
N PRO A 122 -57.48 55.74 -3.21
CA PRO A 122 -57.93 54.62 -4.06
C PRO A 122 -57.23 53.30 -3.69
N PRO A 123 -57.86 52.13 -3.93
CA PRO A 123 -57.33 50.84 -3.53
C PRO A 123 -56.11 50.43 -4.36
N MET A 124 -55.06 49.96 -3.69
CA MET A 124 -53.92 49.27 -4.32
C MET A 124 -54.33 47.88 -4.79
N ALA A 125 -54.00 47.53 -6.03
CA ALA A 125 -54.15 46.16 -6.54
C ALA A 125 -53.14 45.21 -5.87
N GLY A 126 -53.56 43.97 -5.60
CA GLY A 126 -52.69 42.96 -5.01
C GLY A 126 -51.66 42.44 -6.01
N TYR A 127 -50.39 42.35 -5.58
CA TYR A 127 -49.37 41.61 -6.31
C TYR A 127 -49.70 40.11 -6.26
N GLN A 128 -50.17 39.54 -7.37
CA GLN A 128 -50.04 38.12 -7.58
C GLN A 128 -48.56 37.82 -7.85
N VAL A 129 -48.00 36.81 -7.18
CA VAL A 129 -46.72 36.23 -7.58
C VAL A 129 -46.97 35.44 -8.87
N ASP A 130 -46.17 35.68 -9.89
CA ASP A 130 -46.21 34.88 -11.11
C ASP A 130 -45.50 33.55 -10.85
N ASP A 131 -46.28 32.48 -10.67
CA ASP A 131 -45.75 31.13 -10.45
C ASP A 131 -44.81 30.69 -11.57
N LYS A 132 -45.05 31.11 -12.83
CA LYS A 132 -44.14 30.82 -13.95
C LYS A 132 -42.80 31.51 -13.76
N LEU A 133 -42.77 32.75 -13.27
CA LEU A 133 -41.51 33.45 -12.98
C LEU A 133 -40.71 32.75 -11.86
N VAL A 134 -41.40 32.17 -10.87
CA VAL A 134 -40.76 31.35 -9.83
C VAL A 134 -40.19 30.06 -10.42
N ASP A 135 -40.97 29.32 -11.21
CA ASP A 135 -40.52 28.09 -11.88
C ASP A 135 -39.35 28.35 -12.83
N ASP A 136 -39.39 29.44 -13.61
CA ASP A 136 -38.29 29.84 -14.51
C ASP A 136 -37.01 30.16 -13.71
N HIS A 137 -37.11 30.84 -12.55
CA HIS A 137 -35.95 31.05 -11.67
C HIS A 137 -35.40 29.73 -11.09
N LEU A 138 -36.28 28.79 -10.70
CA LEU A 138 -35.89 27.47 -10.21
C LEU A 138 -35.22 26.63 -11.32
N ALA A 139 -35.72 26.71 -12.56
CA ALA A 139 -35.11 26.07 -13.72
C ALA A 139 -33.71 26.62 -14.01
N VAL A 140 -33.51 27.94 -13.97
CA VAL A 140 -32.17 28.55 -14.11
C VAL A 140 -31.21 28.12 -12.99
N GLN A 141 -31.68 28.05 -11.74
CA GLN A 141 -30.88 27.52 -10.63
C GLN A 141 -30.54 26.03 -10.83
N ALA A 142 -31.47 25.22 -11.35
CA ALA A 142 -31.25 23.82 -11.67
C ALA A 142 -30.24 23.64 -12.82
N ILE A 143 -30.31 24.47 -13.87
CA ILE A 143 -29.33 24.51 -14.97
C ILE A 143 -27.92 24.80 -14.42
N ILE A 144 -27.75 25.89 -13.66
CA ILE A 144 -26.46 26.25 -13.02
C ILE A 144 -25.91 25.07 -12.21
N ARG A 145 -26.75 24.45 -11.37
CA ARG A 145 -26.34 23.31 -10.55
C ARG A 145 -25.99 22.07 -11.38
N SER A 146 -26.67 21.83 -12.50
CA SER A 146 -26.42 20.69 -13.36
C SER A 146 -25.12 20.88 -14.18
N TYR A 147 -24.81 22.09 -14.62
CA TYR A 147 -23.47 22.42 -15.17
C TYR A 147 -22.35 22.19 -14.14
N GLN A 148 -22.48 22.73 -12.92
CA GLN A 148 -21.50 22.53 -11.84
C GLN A 148 -21.24 21.05 -11.50
N SER A 149 -22.22 20.17 -11.70
CA SER A 149 -22.15 18.75 -11.30
C SER A 149 -22.06 17.76 -12.46
N ARG A 150 -22.16 18.21 -13.71
CA ARG A 150 -22.18 17.35 -14.91
C ARG A 150 -21.51 17.94 -16.16
N GLY A 151 -21.14 19.22 -16.18
CA GLY A 151 -20.57 19.87 -17.38
C GLY A 151 -19.30 19.17 -17.88
N HIS A 152 -18.48 18.71 -16.95
CA HIS A 152 -17.31 17.86 -17.20
C HIS A 152 -17.62 16.60 -18.05
N LEU A 153 -18.85 16.07 -18.04
CA LEU A 153 -19.25 14.94 -18.87
C LEU A 153 -19.33 15.28 -20.37
N MET A 154 -19.33 16.56 -20.74
CA MET A 154 -19.39 17.05 -22.13
C MET A 154 -18.23 18.03 -22.46
N ALA A 155 -17.26 18.19 -21.56
CA ALA A 155 -16.14 19.09 -21.73
C ALA A 155 -15.20 18.69 -22.88
N ASP A 156 -14.58 19.69 -23.50
CA ASP A 156 -13.71 19.58 -24.67
C ASP A 156 -12.24 19.32 -24.31
N TYR A 157 -12.01 18.41 -23.35
CA TYR A 157 -10.66 18.05 -22.90
C TYR A 157 -9.95 17.05 -23.83
N ASP A 158 -10.63 16.38 -24.75
CA ASP A 158 -9.98 15.38 -25.61
C ASP A 158 -9.38 16.02 -26.89
N PRO A 159 -8.04 16.11 -27.04
CA PRO A 159 -7.40 16.63 -28.26
C PRO A 159 -7.68 15.78 -29.51
N LEU A 160 -7.99 14.49 -29.35
CA LEU A 160 -8.36 13.61 -30.46
C LEU A 160 -9.83 13.77 -30.85
N GLY A 161 -10.69 14.36 -30.02
CA GLY A 161 -12.14 14.45 -30.25
C GLY A 161 -12.78 13.11 -30.65
N ILE A 162 -12.33 12.02 -30.03
CA ILE A 162 -12.94 10.67 -30.10
C ILE A 162 -13.87 10.41 -28.91
N ILE A 163 -13.71 11.19 -27.84
CA ILE A 163 -14.66 11.34 -26.73
C ILE A 163 -15.59 12.51 -27.04
N ASN A 164 -16.90 12.35 -26.79
CA ASN A 164 -17.94 13.40 -26.81
C ASN A 164 -17.96 14.31 -28.06
N SER A 165 -18.35 13.72 -29.21
CA SER A 165 -18.61 14.43 -30.47
C SER A 165 -20.02 15.06 -30.58
N GLU A 166 -20.89 14.82 -29.60
CA GLU A 166 -22.25 15.35 -29.58
C GLU A 166 -22.25 16.84 -29.20
N THR A 167 -22.80 17.69 -30.06
CA THR A 167 -23.14 19.09 -29.76
C THR A 167 -24.63 19.31 -30.00
N GLN A 168 -25.22 20.24 -29.26
CA GLN A 168 -26.63 20.62 -29.38
C GLN A 168 -26.72 22.08 -29.82
N ILE A 169 -27.55 22.35 -30.83
CA ILE A 169 -27.96 23.71 -31.17
C ILE A 169 -28.95 24.16 -30.08
N GLY A 170 -28.62 25.23 -29.37
CA GLY A 170 -29.50 25.81 -28.37
C GLY A 170 -30.77 26.43 -28.98
N PRO A 171 -31.78 26.80 -28.16
CA PRO A 171 -32.97 27.50 -28.65
C PRO A 171 -32.64 28.81 -29.36
N ASP A 172 -31.47 29.39 -29.07
CA ASP A 172 -30.88 30.59 -29.65
C ASP A 172 -30.06 30.37 -30.93
N GLY A 173 -30.03 29.15 -31.48
CA GLY A 173 -29.20 28.81 -32.63
C GLY A 173 -27.70 28.70 -32.31
N VAL A 174 -27.27 28.94 -31.06
CA VAL A 174 -25.86 28.82 -30.65
C VAL A 174 -25.55 27.37 -30.31
N THR A 175 -24.61 26.78 -31.04
CA THR A 175 -24.10 25.44 -30.78
C THR A 175 -23.34 25.38 -29.45
N ARG A 176 -23.79 24.53 -28.54
CA ARG A 176 -23.15 24.24 -27.24
C ARG A 176 -22.83 22.74 -27.14
N ARG A 177 -21.91 22.37 -26.24
CA ARG A 177 -21.56 20.98 -25.91
C ARG A 177 -22.45 20.43 -24.81
N ALA A 178 -22.93 21.28 -23.90
CA ALA A 178 -23.95 20.90 -22.93
C ALA A 178 -25.25 20.47 -23.64
N ASN A 179 -25.49 19.16 -23.64
CA ASN A 179 -26.73 18.53 -24.09
C ASN A 179 -27.54 17.98 -22.91
N GLU A 180 -28.52 17.11 -23.14
CA GLU A 180 -29.33 16.46 -22.09
C GLU A 180 -28.51 15.76 -20.99
N LYS A 181 -27.28 15.29 -21.31
CA LYS A 181 -26.34 14.72 -20.32
C LYS A 181 -25.84 15.77 -19.33
N VAL A 182 -25.88 17.06 -19.66
CA VAL A 182 -25.67 18.16 -18.71
C VAL A 182 -27.00 18.70 -18.21
N THR A 183 -27.94 19.06 -19.09
CA THR A 183 -29.11 19.90 -18.76
C THR A 183 -30.31 19.17 -18.15
N ARG A 184 -30.38 17.83 -18.19
CA ARG A 184 -31.41 17.00 -17.51
C ARG A 184 -32.86 17.49 -17.69
N ASN A 185 -33.22 17.93 -18.89
CA ASN A 185 -34.55 18.45 -19.24
C ASN A 185 -34.97 19.75 -18.51
N TYR A 186 -34.06 20.41 -17.78
CA TYR A 186 -34.32 21.74 -17.18
C TYR A 186 -34.36 22.88 -18.21
N MET A 187 -33.96 22.61 -19.46
CA MET A 187 -34.00 23.56 -20.58
C MET A 187 -35.43 23.66 -21.14
N LEU A 188 -36.28 24.43 -20.47
CA LEU A 188 -37.69 24.68 -20.86
C LEU A 188 -37.87 25.98 -21.67
N PHE A 189 -36.76 26.64 -22.01
CA PHE A 189 -36.71 28.00 -22.58
C PHE A 189 -36.64 28.01 -24.11
N GLY A 190 -37.26 29.01 -24.74
CA GLY A 190 -37.10 29.33 -26.17
C GLY A 190 -36.21 30.55 -26.41
N GLU A 191 -35.95 30.92 -27.67
CA GLU A 191 -35.16 32.14 -27.99
C GLU A 191 -35.77 33.41 -27.35
N HIS A 192 -37.09 33.49 -27.25
CA HIS A 192 -37.78 34.61 -26.59
C HIS A 192 -37.45 34.78 -25.09
N ASP A 193 -36.84 33.77 -24.46
CA ASP A 193 -36.42 33.83 -23.06
C ASP A 193 -34.96 34.25 -22.88
N MET A 194 -34.15 34.24 -23.94
CA MET A 194 -32.69 34.27 -23.82
C MET A 194 -32.17 35.61 -23.29
N ASP A 195 -32.86 36.70 -23.63
CA ASP A 195 -32.53 38.04 -23.13
C ASP A 195 -33.32 38.43 -21.87
N ARG A 196 -34.12 37.51 -21.29
CA ARG A 196 -34.71 37.69 -19.95
C ARG A 196 -33.61 37.64 -18.90
N VAL A 197 -33.68 38.58 -17.95
CA VAL A 197 -32.67 38.74 -16.90
C VAL A 197 -33.07 37.95 -15.65
N PHE A 198 -32.19 37.03 -15.23
CA PHE A 198 -32.38 36.18 -14.06
C PHE A 198 -31.42 36.56 -12.93
N LYS A 199 -31.90 36.48 -11.68
CA LYS A 199 -31.11 36.64 -10.46
C LYS A 199 -30.22 35.41 -10.27
N LEU A 200 -28.94 35.61 -10.01
CA LEU A 200 -28.02 34.52 -9.73
C LEU A 200 -28.18 34.01 -8.28
N PRO A 201 -28.12 32.68 -8.05
CA PRO A 201 -28.04 32.13 -6.70
C PRO A 201 -26.68 32.44 -6.07
N SER A 202 -26.61 32.53 -4.74
CA SER A 202 -25.35 32.78 -4.00
C SER A 202 -24.36 31.60 -4.03
N THR A 203 -24.65 30.56 -4.81
CA THR A 203 -23.82 29.37 -5.04
C THR A 203 -23.21 29.35 -6.45
N THR A 204 -23.08 30.51 -7.11
CA THR A 204 -22.32 30.66 -8.35
C THR A 204 -21.63 32.02 -8.41
N PHE A 205 -20.49 32.07 -9.09
CA PHE A 205 -19.63 33.23 -9.27
C PHE A 205 -19.59 33.71 -10.74
N ILE A 206 -20.41 33.12 -11.64
CA ILE A 206 -20.48 33.53 -13.06
C ILE A 206 -20.81 35.01 -13.27
N GLY A 207 -21.48 35.66 -12.32
CA GLY A 207 -21.73 37.10 -12.36
C GLY A 207 -20.51 37.96 -12.00
N GLY A 208 -19.51 37.41 -11.32
CA GLY A 208 -18.43 38.18 -10.69
C GLY A 208 -18.99 39.16 -9.65
N LYS A 209 -19.23 40.41 -10.06
CA LYS A 209 -19.88 41.44 -9.24
C LYS A 209 -21.38 41.57 -9.51
N ASP A 210 -21.85 41.09 -10.66
CA ASP A 210 -23.23 41.21 -11.09
C ASP A 210 -24.12 40.17 -10.40
N LYS A 211 -25.26 40.60 -9.87
CA LYS A 211 -26.23 39.71 -9.20
C LYS A 211 -27.33 39.19 -10.13
N PHE A 212 -27.33 39.65 -11.37
CA PHE A 212 -28.34 39.41 -12.39
C PHE A 212 -27.66 39.32 -13.76
N LEU A 213 -28.07 38.38 -14.62
CA LEU A 213 -27.58 38.22 -15.99
C LEU A 213 -28.72 37.77 -16.93
N PRO A 214 -28.66 38.10 -18.23
CA PRO A 214 -29.50 37.45 -19.25
C PRO A 214 -29.26 35.94 -19.29
N LEU A 215 -30.30 35.14 -19.57
CA LEU A 215 -30.18 33.67 -19.70
C LEU A 215 -29.11 33.26 -20.71
N ARG A 216 -29.04 33.94 -21.87
CA ARG A 216 -28.02 33.76 -22.91
C ARG A 216 -26.61 33.81 -22.34
N GLU A 217 -26.35 34.78 -21.48
CA GLU A 217 -25.04 35.01 -20.85
C GLU A 217 -24.76 34.04 -19.70
N ILE A 218 -25.79 33.63 -18.94
CA ILE A 218 -25.69 32.56 -17.94
C ILE A 218 -25.22 31.26 -18.62
N LEU A 219 -25.88 30.86 -19.72
CA LEU A 219 -25.51 29.67 -20.48
C LEU A 219 -24.09 29.79 -21.04
N ASN A 220 -23.72 30.93 -21.63
CA ASN A 220 -22.38 31.13 -22.19
C ASN A 220 -21.27 31.06 -21.14
N ARG A 221 -21.48 31.63 -19.93
CA ARG A 221 -20.47 31.57 -18.85
C ARG A 221 -20.36 30.18 -18.24
N LEU A 222 -21.47 29.46 -18.06
CA LEU A 222 -21.46 28.07 -17.62
C LEU A 222 -20.78 27.13 -18.63
N GLU A 223 -21.03 27.33 -19.92
CA GLU A 223 -20.39 26.58 -21.01
C GLU A 223 -18.87 26.76 -20.99
N ASN A 224 -18.40 28.00 -20.83
CA ASN A 224 -16.98 28.31 -20.73
C ASN A 224 -16.32 27.75 -19.46
N ALA A 225 -17.00 27.80 -18.31
CA ALA A 225 -16.47 27.34 -17.03
C ALA A 225 -16.41 25.81 -16.89
N TYR A 226 -17.33 25.08 -17.53
CA TYR A 226 -17.54 23.64 -17.26
C TYR A 226 -17.60 22.72 -18.48
N CYS A 227 -17.77 23.23 -19.71
CA CYS A 227 -17.94 22.43 -20.94
C CYS A 227 -16.92 22.76 -22.06
N ASN A 228 -15.99 23.69 -21.82
CA ASN A 228 -14.93 24.05 -22.77
C ASN A 228 -13.66 23.20 -22.50
N LYS A 229 -12.44 23.72 -22.69
CA LYS A 229 -11.16 22.96 -22.57
C LYS A 229 -10.83 22.40 -21.18
N ILE A 230 -11.63 22.71 -20.16
CA ILE A 230 -11.51 22.21 -18.79
C ILE A 230 -12.83 21.54 -18.39
N GLY A 231 -12.74 20.33 -17.81
CA GLY A 231 -13.81 19.69 -17.06
C GLY A 231 -13.45 19.66 -15.57
N VAL A 232 -14.35 20.13 -14.70
CA VAL A 232 -14.10 20.26 -13.25
C VAL A 232 -15.00 19.28 -12.48
N GLU A 233 -14.41 18.30 -11.80
CA GLU A 233 -15.13 17.46 -10.85
C GLU A 233 -14.76 17.81 -9.41
N PHE A 234 -15.74 18.38 -8.70
CA PHE A 234 -15.59 18.83 -7.31
C PHE A 234 -16.87 18.67 -6.48
N MET A 235 -17.99 18.32 -7.11
CA MET A 235 -19.31 18.34 -6.46
C MET A 235 -19.59 17.17 -5.50
N PHE A 236 -18.65 16.23 -5.38
CA PHE A 236 -18.64 15.20 -4.33
C PHE A 236 -17.97 15.66 -3.03
N ILE A 237 -17.27 16.81 -3.04
CA ILE A 237 -16.57 17.32 -1.86
C ILE A 237 -17.58 17.83 -0.83
N ASN A 238 -17.50 17.30 0.40
CA ASN A 238 -18.45 17.60 1.47
C ASN A 238 -18.35 19.04 2.01
N SER A 239 -17.21 19.71 1.85
CA SER A 239 -17.03 21.10 2.31
C SER A 239 -17.58 22.12 1.33
N LEU A 240 -18.60 22.87 1.76
CA LEU A 240 -19.17 23.98 0.99
C LEU A 240 -18.16 25.10 0.72
N GLU A 241 -17.22 25.34 1.64
CA GLU A 241 -16.14 26.32 1.50
C GLU A 241 -15.23 25.92 0.33
N GLN A 242 -14.75 24.69 0.32
CA GLN A 242 -13.92 24.14 -0.75
C GLN A 242 -14.65 24.15 -2.10
N CYS A 243 -15.93 23.78 -2.12
CA CYS A 243 -16.74 23.89 -3.34
C CYS A 243 -16.91 25.35 -3.82
N ASN A 244 -17.07 26.32 -2.92
CA ASN A 244 -17.18 27.73 -3.28
C ASN A 244 -15.85 28.30 -3.78
N TRP A 245 -14.74 27.92 -3.16
CA TRP A 245 -13.39 28.30 -3.62
C TRP A 245 -13.13 27.78 -5.03
N ILE A 246 -13.49 26.52 -5.33
CA ILE A 246 -13.34 25.97 -6.69
C ILE A 246 -14.25 26.71 -7.68
N ARG A 247 -15.51 27.01 -7.32
CA ARG A 247 -16.40 27.83 -8.15
C ARG A 247 -15.78 29.20 -8.44
N GLU A 248 -15.27 29.91 -7.45
CA GLU A 248 -14.63 31.22 -7.61
C GLU A 248 -13.43 31.16 -8.60
N LYS A 249 -12.66 30.05 -8.60
CA LYS A 249 -11.50 29.86 -9.49
C LYS A 249 -11.82 29.49 -10.94
N PHE A 250 -13.04 29.02 -11.25
CA PHE A 250 -13.42 28.60 -12.61
C PHE A 250 -14.66 29.33 -13.20
N GLU A 251 -15.60 29.77 -12.38
CA GLU A 251 -16.79 30.51 -12.84
C GLU A 251 -16.54 32.02 -13.00
N SER A 252 -15.54 32.59 -12.31
CA SER A 252 -15.31 34.04 -12.33
C SER A 252 -15.01 34.58 -13.74
N PRO A 253 -15.62 35.70 -14.17
CA PRO A 253 -15.32 36.32 -15.46
C PRO A 253 -13.82 36.62 -15.63
N ASN A 254 -13.26 36.20 -16.77
CA ASN A 254 -11.84 36.29 -17.11
C ASN A 254 -10.88 35.51 -16.18
N ALA A 255 -11.33 34.40 -15.55
CA ALA A 255 -10.49 33.54 -14.71
C ALA A 255 -9.22 33.05 -15.41
N ILE A 256 -9.30 32.74 -16.72
CA ILE A 256 -8.14 32.44 -17.57
C ILE A 256 -7.73 33.72 -18.30
N ASN A 257 -6.60 34.30 -17.90
CA ASN A 257 -5.99 35.46 -18.55
C ASN A 257 -4.47 35.42 -18.37
N TYR A 258 -3.73 35.66 -19.44
CA TYR A 258 -2.26 35.57 -19.48
C TYR A 258 -1.65 36.76 -20.18
N SER A 259 -0.62 37.35 -19.55
CA SER A 259 0.20 38.39 -20.17
C SER A 259 1.03 37.84 -21.34
N ASN A 260 1.42 38.71 -22.27
CA ASN A 260 2.24 38.30 -23.43
C ASN A 260 3.57 37.65 -23.01
N ASP A 261 4.13 38.01 -21.85
CA ASP A 261 5.37 37.43 -21.35
C ASP A 261 5.17 36.07 -20.67
N GLU A 262 4.03 35.84 -20.00
CA GLU A 262 3.61 34.47 -19.62
C GLU A 262 3.37 33.62 -20.87
N LYS A 263 2.69 34.15 -21.89
CA LYS A 263 2.43 33.45 -23.15
C LYS A 263 3.72 33.02 -23.85
N ARG A 264 4.71 33.92 -23.94
CA ARG A 264 6.07 33.65 -24.44
C ARG A 264 6.83 32.64 -23.56
N LEU A 265 6.67 32.70 -22.23
CA LEU A 265 7.29 31.75 -21.30
C LEU A 265 6.73 30.33 -21.45
N ILE A 266 5.42 30.18 -21.68
CA ILE A 266 4.77 28.91 -22.03
C ILE A 266 5.35 28.36 -23.34
N LEU A 267 5.39 29.19 -24.39
CA LEU A 267 5.96 28.83 -25.71
C LEU A 267 7.42 28.38 -25.60
N ALA A 268 8.24 29.10 -24.82
CA ALA A 268 9.65 28.78 -24.61
C ALA A 268 9.86 27.49 -23.79
N ARG A 269 8.96 27.16 -22.85
CA ARG A 269 8.98 25.86 -22.14
C ARG A 269 8.59 24.72 -23.08
N LEU A 270 7.51 24.90 -23.83
CA LEU A 270 6.97 23.91 -24.75
C LEU A 270 7.94 23.60 -25.90
N THR A 271 8.63 24.63 -26.42
CA THR A 271 9.67 24.48 -27.46
C THR A 271 10.81 23.58 -26.98
N ARG A 272 11.23 23.69 -25.71
CA ARG A 272 12.26 22.81 -25.15
C ARG A 272 11.77 21.38 -24.93
N ALA A 273 10.49 21.21 -24.61
CA ALA A 273 9.89 19.89 -24.41
C ALA A 273 9.83 19.11 -25.72
N THR A 274 9.16 19.65 -26.75
CA THR A 274 9.07 19.02 -28.08
C THR A 274 10.44 18.93 -28.77
N GLY A 275 11.28 19.95 -28.65
CA GLY A 275 12.64 19.94 -29.22
C GLY A 275 13.56 18.86 -28.62
N PHE A 276 13.37 18.50 -27.35
CA PHE A 276 14.15 17.43 -26.71
C PHE A 276 13.76 16.04 -27.23
N GLU A 277 12.46 15.75 -27.37
CA GLU A 277 12.00 14.47 -27.95
C GLU A 277 12.43 14.35 -29.42
N ALA A 278 12.28 15.42 -30.20
CA ALA A 278 12.72 15.46 -31.60
C ALA A 278 14.24 15.23 -31.73
N PHE A 279 15.05 15.78 -30.82
CA PHE A 279 16.49 15.54 -30.79
C PHE A 279 16.83 14.09 -30.45
N LEU A 280 16.19 13.50 -29.43
CA LEU A 280 16.39 12.09 -29.08
C LEU A 280 15.96 11.17 -30.24
N ALA A 281 14.83 11.45 -30.90
CA ALA A 281 14.37 10.70 -32.07
C ALA A 281 15.35 10.78 -33.26
N LYS A 282 15.94 11.96 -33.50
CA LYS A 282 16.94 12.25 -34.56
C LYS A 282 18.28 11.54 -34.30
N LYS A 283 18.70 11.39 -33.04
CA LYS A 283 20.04 10.89 -32.67
C LYS A 283 20.06 9.42 -32.23
N PHE A 284 18.98 8.93 -31.64
CA PHE A 284 18.89 7.62 -31.01
C PHE A 284 17.62 6.88 -31.48
N SER A 285 17.42 6.79 -32.79
CA SER A 285 16.17 6.30 -33.41
C SER A 285 15.82 4.84 -33.09
N SER A 286 16.80 4.01 -32.72
CA SER A 286 16.62 2.62 -32.29
C SER A 286 16.35 2.45 -30.79
N GLU A 287 16.49 3.52 -29.99
CA GLU A 287 16.47 3.45 -28.53
C GLU A 287 15.09 3.70 -27.94
N LYS A 288 14.67 2.81 -27.04
CA LYS A 288 13.43 2.97 -26.26
C LYS A 288 13.63 4.08 -25.24
N ARG A 289 12.92 5.19 -25.42
CA ARG A 289 12.99 6.39 -24.56
C ARG A 289 11.71 6.67 -23.78
N PHE A 290 10.57 6.09 -24.20
CA PHE A 290 9.24 6.37 -23.67
C PHE A 290 8.89 7.87 -23.71
N GLY A 291 9.10 8.47 -24.89
CA GLY A 291 9.05 9.91 -25.13
C GLY A 291 7.69 10.56 -24.87
N LEU A 292 7.71 11.86 -24.65
CA LEU A 292 6.55 12.64 -24.24
C LEU A 292 5.61 13.03 -25.41
N GLU A 293 5.92 12.67 -26.66
CA GLU A 293 5.21 13.19 -27.84
C GLU A 293 3.69 12.89 -27.81
N GLY A 294 2.88 13.94 -27.93
CA GLY A 294 1.43 13.93 -27.68
C GLY A 294 1.02 14.34 -26.26
N CYS A 295 1.96 14.85 -25.45
CA CYS A 295 1.71 15.42 -24.12
C CYS A 295 2.83 16.39 -23.67
N GLU A 296 3.54 17.04 -24.59
CA GLU A 296 4.71 17.89 -24.25
C GLU A 296 4.39 19.08 -23.32
N ILE A 297 3.10 19.45 -23.22
CA ILE A 297 2.56 20.43 -22.28
C ILE A 297 2.79 20.07 -20.80
N MET A 298 3.03 18.79 -20.47
CA MET A 298 3.37 18.32 -19.12
C MET A 298 4.61 19.03 -18.55
N ILE A 299 5.58 19.41 -19.39
CA ILE A 299 6.80 20.10 -18.95
C ILE A 299 6.51 21.56 -18.54
N PRO A 300 5.80 22.39 -19.34
CA PRO A 300 5.21 23.63 -18.87
C PRO A 300 4.33 23.47 -17.61
N ALA A 301 3.49 22.43 -17.56
CA ALA A 301 2.54 22.17 -16.46
C ALA A 301 3.26 21.97 -15.12
N MET A 302 4.17 20.99 -15.03
CA MET A 302 5.04 20.81 -13.86
C MET A 302 5.78 22.09 -13.50
N LYS A 303 6.26 22.84 -14.51
CA LYS A 303 6.97 24.10 -14.27
C LYS A 303 6.07 25.19 -13.67
N GLU A 304 4.78 25.27 -14.01
CA GLU A 304 3.85 26.25 -13.43
C GLU A 304 3.41 25.87 -12.01
N VAL A 305 3.17 24.57 -11.76
CA VAL A 305 2.96 24.04 -10.40
C VAL A 305 4.16 24.40 -9.51
N ILE A 306 5.38 24.07 -9.94
CA ILE A 306 6.61 24.37 -9.19
C ILE A 306 6.74 25.87 -8.94
N ASP A 307 6.55 26.73 -9.94
CA ASP A 307 6.74 28.18 -9.77
C ASP A 307 5.69 28.81 -8.84
N THR A 308 4.44 28.34 -8.91
CA THR A 308 3.38 28.82 -8.02
C THR A 308 3.56 28.30 -6.59
N SER A 309 3.87 27.01 -6.38
CA SER A 309 4.22 26.49 -5.05
C SER A 309 5.45 27.18 -4.45
N THR A 310 6.48 27.45 -5.26
CA THR A 310 7.68 28.21 -4.82
C THR A 310 7.29 29.63 -4.39
N ARG A 311 6.38 30.28 -5.12
CA ARG A 311 5.86 31.62 -4.79
C ARG A 311 5.19 31.60 -3.41
N LEU A 312 4.32 30.63 -3.18
CA LEU A 312 3.49 30.45 -1.98
C LEU A 312 4.27 30.00 -0.72
N GLY A 313 5.43 29.35 -0.85
CA GLY A 313 6.29 29.04 0.31
C GLY A 313 7.18 27.81 0.19
N VAL A 314 6.95 26.96 -0.82
CA VAL A 314 7.65 25.68 -0.95
C VAL A 314 9.12 25.85 -1.34
N GLU A 315 9.99 25.16 -0.59
CA GLU A 315 11.44 25.12 -0.73
C GLU A 315 11.95 23.76 -1.26
N SER A 316 11.19 22.67 -1.04
CA SER A 316 11.60 21.29 -1.37
C SER A 316 10.44 20.53 -2.02
N ILE A 317 10.69 19.89 -3.17
CA ILE A 317 9.70 19.09 -3.90
C ILE A 317 10.28 17.71 -4.20
N ILE A 318 9.61 16.68 -3.68
CA ILE A 318 9.91 15.27 -3.96
C ILE A 318 8.96 14.79 -5.08
N MET A 319 9.51 14.04 -6.03
CA MET A 319 8.80 13.55 -7.21
C MET A 319 8.96 12.04 -7.39
N GLY A 320 7.88 11.40 -7.82
CA GLY A 320 7.90 10.06 -8.41
C GLY A 320 7.12 10.08 -9.72
N MET A 321 7.57 9.27 -10.67
CA MET A 321 6.95 9.18 -11.99
C MET A 321 7.28 7.86 -12.71
N PRO A 322 6.44 7.39 -13.64
CA PRO A 322 6.75 6.27 -14.52
C PRO A 322 7.77 6.66 -15.61
N HIS A 323 7.89 5.81 -16.61
CA HIS A 323 8.76 5.99 -17.77
C HIS A 323 8.40 7.20 -18.66
N ARG A 324 7.10 7.53 -18.81
CA ARG A 324 6.61 8.45 -19.85
C ARG A 324 7.16 9.87 -19.65
N GLY A 325 7.99 10.31 -20.60
CA GLY A 325 8.62 11.64 -20.59
C GLY A 325 9.68 11.86 -19.50
N ARG A 326 10.14 10.82 -18.77
CA ARG A 326 11.06 10.97 -17.63
C ARG A 326 12.35 11.70 -17.99
N LEU A 327 12.96 11.35 -19.12
CA LEU A 327 14.17 12.02 -19.61
C LEU A 327 13.96 13.53 -19.81
N ASN A 328 12.77 13.93 -20.27
CA ASN A 328 12.38 15.32 -20.47
C ASN A 328 12.15 16.04 -19.14
N VAL A 329 11.58 15.37 -18.13
CA VAL A 329 11.47 15.91 -16.75
C VAL A 329 12.85 16.13 -16.13
N LEU A 330 13.78 15.18 -16.27
CA LEU A 330 15.17 15.33 -15.81
C LEU A 330 15.87 16.51 -16.51
N ALA A 331 15.76 16.61 -17.84
CA ALA A 331 16.38 17.66 -18.66
C ALA A 331 15.77 19.07 -18.46
N ASN A 332 14.44 19.18 -18.44
CA ASN A 332 13.73 20.46 -18.53
C ASN A 332 13.07 20.96 -17.24
N VAL A 333 12.68 20.05 -16.33
CA VAL A 333 12.11 20.42 -15.03
C VAL A 333 13.20 20.43 -13.96
N CYS A 334 13.92 19.33 -13.78
CA CYS A 334 14.97 19.21 -12.77
C CYS A 334 16.19 20.07 -13.15
N ARG A 335 16.58 20.04 -14.44
CA ARG A 335 17.82 20.62 -15.00
C ARG A 335 19.09 19.79 -14.71
N LYS A 336 18.97 18.46 -14.76
CA LYS A 336 20.15 17.57 -14.81
C LYS A 336 20.97 17.89 -16.09
N PRO A 337 22.31 17.95 -16.04
CA PRO A 337 23.13 18.27 -17.21
C PRO A 337 22.84 17.34 -18.39
N LEU A 338 22.65 17.91 -19.59
CA LEU A 338 22.25 17.14 -20.77
C LEU A 338 23.29 16.08 -21.16
N HIS A 339 24.60 16.36 -21.02
CA HIS A 339 25.63 15.37 -21.30
C HIS A 339 25.46 14.11 -20.43
N GLN A 340 25.21 14.25 -19.12
CA GLN A 340 24.99 13.11 -18.21
C GLN A 340 23.80 12.23 -18.63
N ILE A 341 22.79 12.82 -19.29
CA ILE A 341 21.63 12.09 -19.84
C ILE A 341 22.02 11.41 -21.15
N PHE A 342 22.73 12.08 -22.05
CA PHE A 342 23.15 11.53 -23.34
C PHE A 342 24.21 10.42 -23.20
N THR A 343 25.09 10.47 -22.20
CA THR A 343 26.05 9.38 -21.90
C THR A 343 25.34 8.06 -21.58
N GLN A 344 24.09 8.08 -21.09
CA GLN A 344 23.27 6.86 -20.87
C GLN A 344 22.87 6.13 -22.16
N PHE A 345 23.13 6.73 -23.33
CA PHE A 345 22.91 6.12 -24.65
C PHE A 345 24.21 5.57 -25.27
N ALA A 346 25.38 5.78 -24.63
CA ALA A 346 26.68 5.37 -25.15
C ALA A 346 27.14 3.97 -24.69
N GLY A 347 26.47 3.37 -23.69
CA GLY A 347 26.75 2.00 -23.24
C GLY A 347 28.10 1.82 -22.52
N LEU A 348 28.58 2.87 -21.84
CA LEU A 348 29.88 2.88 -21.15
C LEU A 348 29.86 2.07 -19.85
N GLU A 349 31.03 1.65 -19.40
CA GLU A 349 31.25 1.01 -18.09
C GLU A 349 31.03 2.01 -16.94
N ALA A 350 30.77 1.49 -15.74
CA ALA A 350 30.57 2.30 -14.53
C ALA A 350 31.89 2.63 -13.82
N ALA A 351 31.94 3.79 -13.16
CA ALA A 351 33.07 4.22 -12.32
C ALA A 351 32.82 4.04 -10.81
N ASP A 352 31.67 3.47 -10.43
CA ASP A 352 31.22 3.24 -9.06
C ASP A 352 30.34 1.97 -8.97
N ASP A 353 30.29 1.37 -7.78
CA ASP A 353 29.71 0.03 -7.58
C ASP A 353 28.19 -0.01 -7.81
N GLY A 354 27.75 -1.02 -8.57
CA GLY A 354 26.34 -1.34 -8.79
C GLY A 354 26.11 -2.19 -10.05
N SER A 355 24.89 -2.69 -10.20
CA SER A 355 24.39 -3.25 -11.47
C SER A 355 23.94 -2.17 -12.46
N GLY A 356 23.71 -0.95 -11.96
CA GLY A 356 22.95 0.06 -12.66
C GLY A 356 21.48 -0.32 -12.85
N ASP A 357 20.77 0.51 -13.63
CA ASP A 357 19.39 0.30 -14.07
C ASP A 357 19.13 1.05 -15.38
N VAL A 358 17.99 0.81 -16.02
CA VAL A 358 17.64 1.42 -17.31
C VAL A 358 17.41 2.93 -17.21
N LYS A 359 17.77 3.65 -18.29
CA LYS A 359 17.78 5.12 -18.40
C LYS A 359 16.47 5.86 -18.05
N TYR A 360 15.34 5.16 -17.99
CA TYR A 360 14.02 5.68 -17.61
C TYR A 360 13.54 5.26 -16.20
N HIS A 361 14.42 4.73 -15.35
CA HIS A 361 14.23 4.57 -13.89
C HIS A 361 15.02 5.59 -13.06
N LEU A 362 15.97 6.31 -13.67
CA LEU A 362 17.00 7.08 -12.96
C LEU A 362 16.43 8.16 -12.04
N GLY A 363 16.91 8.21 -10.80
CA GLY A 363 16.63 9.29 -9.86
C GLY A 363 17.50 10.53 -10.09
N THR A 364 17.29 11.58 -9.29
CA THR A 364 18.20 12.74 -9.19
C THR A 364 17.91 13.57 -7.94
N TYR A 365 18.91 14.29 -7.42
CA TYR A 365 18.76 15.38 -6.46
C TYR A 365 19.42 16.63 -7.02
N ILE A 366 18.69 17.75 -7.08
CA ILE A 366 19.20 19.05 -7.56
C ILE A 366 18.69 20.18 -6.67
N GLU A 367 19.60 20.97 -6.12
CA GLU A 367 19.31 22.23 -5.43
C GLU A 367 19.73 23.40 -6.32
N ARG A 368 18.81 24.31 -6.64
CA ARG A 368 19.07 25.42 -7.58
C ARG A 368 18.16 26.63 -7.37
N LEU A 369 18.59 27.78 -7.84
CA LEU A 369 17.75 28.98 -7.95
C LEU A 369 16.60 28.75 -8.95
N ASN A 370 15.36 29.03 -8.53
CA ASN A 370 14.22 29.15 -9.43
C ASN A 370 14.18 30.59 -9.99
N ARG A 371 14.59 30.76 -11.25
CA ARG A 371 14.69 32.08 -11.91
C ARG A 371 13.36 32.82 -12.10
N VAL A 372 12.21 32.19 -11.89
CA VAL A 372 10.89 32.82 -12.01
C VAL A 372 10.44 33.47 -10.69
N THR A 373 10.84 32.90 -9.55
CA THR A 373 10.49 33.39 -8.21
C THR A 373 11.66 34.00 -7.45
N ASN A 374 12.88 33.85 -7.98
CA ASN A 374 14.16 34.20 -7.36
C ASN A 374 14.39 33.57 -5.96
N LYS A 375 13.76 32.42 -5.68
CA LYS A 375 14.01 31.60 -4.48
C LYS A 375 14.79 30.33 -4.85
N ASN A 376 15.60 29.82 -3.92
CA ASN A 376 16.19 28.49 -4.07
C ASN A 376 15.12 27.40 -3.91
N ILE A 377 15.29 26.29 -4.63
CA ILE A 377 14.43 25.12 -4.54
C ILE A 377 15.24 23.82 -4.64
N ARG A 378 14.86 22.83 -3.86
CA ARG A 378 15.32 21.43 -3.96
C ARG A 378 14.32 20.62 -4.76
N LEU A 379 14.82 19.86 -5.73
CA LEU A 379 14.06 18.95 -6.56
C LEU A 379 14.69 17.56 -6.44
N ALA A 380 13.96 16.60 -5.92
CA ALA A 380 14.36 15.19 -5.87
C ALA A 380 13.40 14.36 -6.72
N VAL A 381 13.92 13.52 -7.61
CA VAL A 381 13.15 12.47 -8.30
C VAL A 381 13.60 11.12 -7.75
N VAL A 382 12.70 10.37 -7.14
CA VAL A 382 12.97 9.04 -6.58
C VAL A 382 13.20 8.04 -7.72
N ALA A 383 14.23 7.20 -7.59
CA ALA A 383 14.47 6.10 -8.51
C ALA A 383 13.43 4.99 -8.28
N ASN A 384 12.91 4.38 -9.35
CA ASN A 384 11.79 3.44 -9.26
C ASN A 384 11.92 2.30 -10.26
N PRO A 385 11.37 1.11 -9.97
CA PRO A 385 11.32 0.00 -10.91
C PRO A 385 10.26 0.24 -12.00
N SER A 386 10.18 -0.68 -12.96
CA SER A 386 9.10 -0.71 -13.97
C SER A 386 7.73 -1.13 -13.41
N HIS A 387 7.66 -1.50 -12.13
CA HIS A 387 6.41 -1.79 -11.45
C HIS A 387 5.74 -0.44 -11.15
N LEU A 388 4.73 -0.09 -11.94
CA LEU A 388 4.12 1.24 -11.95
C LEU A 388 3.44 1.54 -10.61
N GLU A 389 3.43 2.81 -10.22
CA GLU A 389 2.86 3.34 -8.98
C GLU A 389 3.47 2.78 -7.66
N ALA A 390 4.34 1.78 -7.71
CA ALA A 390 5.04 1.20 -6.56
C ALA A 390 6.02 2.16 -5.86
N CYS A 391 6.36 3.29 -6.50
CA CYS A 391 7.18 4.35 -5.92
C CYS A 391 6.38 5.44 -5.20
N ASP A 392 5.06 5.49 -5.37
CA ASP A 392 4.20 6.51 -4.77
C ASP A 392 4.31 6.54 -3.23
N PRO A 393 4.19 5.42 -2.50
CA PRO A 393 4.35 5.46 -1.04
C PRO A 393 5.78 5.83 -0.63
N VAL A 394 6.79 5.44 -1.40
CA VAL A 394 8.21 5.78 -1.15
C VAL A 394 8.42 7.30 -1.26
N VAL A 395 7.73 7.97 -2.20
CA VAL A 395 7.75 9.43 -2.32
C VAL A 395 7.00 10.09 -1.17
N GLN A 396 5.85 9.57 -0.73
CA GLN A 396 5.14 10.13 0.43
C GLN A 396 5.97 10.02 1.71
N GLY A 397 6.54 8.85 2.00
CA GLY A 397 7.37 8.63 3.18
C GLY A 397 8.62 9.51 3.22
N LYS A 398 9.26 9.70 2.06
CA LYS A 398 10.37 10.64 1.89
C LYS A 398 9.95 12.10 2.08
N THR A 399 8.78 12.47 1.58
CA THR A 399 8.20 13.82 1.75
C THR A 399 7.92 14.10 3.23
N ARG A 400 7.33 13.14 3.96
CA ARG A 400 7.09 13.22 5.40
C ARG A 400 8.38 13.35 6.21
N ALA A 401 9.43 12.61 5.84
CA ALA A 401 10.71 12.70 6.51
C ALA A 401 11.42 14.05 6.27
N GLU A 402 11.42 14.55 5.03
CA GLU A 402 11.96 15.89 4.69
C GLU A 402 11.13 17.00 5.36
N GLN A 403 9.81 16.84 5.53
CA GLN A 403 8.97 17.71 6.37
C GLN A 403 9.43 17.70 7.84
N PHE A 404 9.56 16.51 8.43
CA PHE A 404 9.95 16.31 9.82
C PHE A 404 11.31 16.93 10.14
N TYR A 405 12.36 16.60 9.37
CA TYR A 405 13.72 17.11 9.63
C TYR A 405 13.90 18.60 9.31
N ARG A 406 12.95 19.23 8.60
CA ARG A 406 12.89 20.69 8.37
C ARG A 406 12.00 21.46 9.36
N GLY A 407 11.36 20.76 10.30
CA GLY A 407 10.37 21.35 11.21
C GLY A 407 9.11 21.87 10.49
N ASP A 408 8.76 21.28 9.35
CA ASP A 408 7.63 21.68 8.51
C ASP A 408 6.36 20.88 8.85
N GLY A 409 5.95 20.92 10.12
CA GLY A 409 4.77 20.19 10.64
C GLY A 409 3.41 20.69 10.13
N GLU A 410 3.41 21.71 9.28
CA GLU A 410 2.24 22.20 8.53
C GLU A 410 2.37 21.90 7.01
N GLY A 411 3.48 21.28 6.59
CA GLY A 411 3.78 20.95 5.20
C GLY A 411 3.85 22.14 4.23
N LYS A 412 4.20 23.34 4.70
CA LYS A 412 4.20 24.59 3.90
C LYS A 412 5.50 24.77 3.08
N LYS A 413 6.61 24.17 3.50
CA LYS A 413 7.93 24.25 2.86
C LYS A 413 8.24 23.04 1.97
N VAL A 414 7.62 21.90 2.23
CA VAL A 414 7.96 20.62 1.58
C VAL A 414 6.69 19.96 1.05
N MET A 415 6.74 19.49 -0.20
CA MET A 415 5.61 18.81 -0.85
C MET A 415 6.03 17.69 -1.80
N SER A 416 5.03 16.89 -2.18
CA SER A 416 5.09 15.83 -3.19
C SER A 416 4.42 16.28 -4.50
N ILE A 417 5.01 15.87 -5.63
CA ILE A 417 4.32 15.84 -6.94
C ILE A 417 4.43 14.42 -7.49
N MET A 418 3.30 13.80 -7.78
CA MET A 418 3.24 12.44 -8.34
C MET A 418 2.81 12.52 -9.81
N LEU A 419 3.42 11.71 -10.67
CA LEU A 419 2.99 11.57 -12.06
C LEU A 419 2.61 10.12 -12.33
N HIS A 420 1.53 9.90 -13.08
CA HIS A 420 0.94 8.57 -13.30
C HIS A 420 0.57 8.34 -14.77
N GLY A 421 0.43 7.08 -15.18
CA GLY A 421 -0.21 6.72 -16.45
C GLY A 421 -1.69 6.35 -16.25
N ASP A 422 -2.59 6.73 -17.16
CA ASP A 422 -4.04 6.55 -16.98
C ASP A 422 -4.47 5.12 -16.62
N ALA A 423 -3.99 4.12 -17.35
CA ALA A 423 -4.33 2.71 -17.10
C ALA A 423 -3.67 2.10 -15.85
N ALA A 424 -2.65 2.73 -15.29
CA ALA A 424 -1.97 2.28 -14.09
C ALA A 424 -2.56 2.94 -12.83
N PHE A 425 -2.87 4.24 -12.91
CA PHE A 425 -3.53 5.02 -11.86
C PHE A 425 -4.87 4.39 -11.41
N CYS A 426 -5.68 3.90 -12.35
CA CYS A 426 -6.93 3.19 -12.06
C CYS A 426 -6.78 1.68 -11.85
N GLY A 427 -5.58 1.13 -12.02
CA GLY A 427 -5.33 -0.32 -12.09
C GLY A 427 -4.44 -0.90 -10.99
N GLN A 428 -3.66 -0.08 -10.28
CA GLN A 428 -2.76 -0.53 -9.21
C GLN A 428 -3.33 -0.17 -7.83
N GLY A 429 -3.56 -1.19 -6.98
CA GLY A 429 -4.13 -1.00 -5.63
C GLY A 429 -3.31 -0.08 -4.72
N VAL A 430 -1.98 -0.02 -4.93
CA VAL A 430 -1.07 0.84 -4.17
C VAL A 430 -1.36 2.35 -4.33
N VAL A 431 -2.02 2.76 -5.42
CA VAL A 431 -2.50 4.15 -5.61
C VAL A 431 -3.57 4.48 -4.58
N PHE A 432 -4.57 3.60 -4.42
CA PHE A 432 -5.60 3.73 -3.39
C PHE A 432 -5.00 3.69 -1.99
N GLU A 433 -4.11 2.72 -1.71
CA GLU A 433 -3.45 2.62 -0.40
C GLU A 433 -2.65 3.89 -0.06
N THR A 434 -1.92 4.45 -1.03
CA THR A 434 -1.11 5.66 -0.82
C THR A 434 -1.97 6.90 -0.63
N MET A 435 -3.02 7.09 -1.43
CA MET A 435 -3.99 8.17 -1.22
C MET A 435 -4.67 8.05 0.15
N HIS A 436 -5.02 6.85 0.60
CA HIS A 436 -5.66 6.62 1.89
C HIS A 436 -4.80 7.07 3.09
N LEU A 437 -3.47 7.22 2.92
CA LEU A 437 -2.57 7.79 3.93
C LEU A 437 -2.61 9.33 4.03
N SER A 438 -3.15 10.03 3.01
CA SER A 438 -3.01 11.50 2.83
C SER A 438 -3.51 12.35 3.99
N ASP A 439 -4.56 11.94 4.68
CA ASP A 439 -5.16 12.63 5.84
C ASP A 439 -4.76 12.02 7.21
N LEU A 440 -3.98 10.92 7.24
CA LEU A 440 -3.65 10.22 8.50
C LEU A 440 -2.54 10.96 9.29
N PRO A 441 -2.68 11.22 10.60
CA PRO A 441 -1.80 12.16 11.33
C PRO A 441 -0.29 11.92 11.23
N ASP A 442 0.15 10.66 11.24
CA ASP A 442 1.56 10.27 11.21
C ASP A 442 2.11 9.90 9.81
N TYR A 443 1.26 10.00 8.78
CA TYR A 443 1.60 9.71 7.38
C TYR A 443 1.34 10.90 6.44
N THR A 444 0.48 11.85 6.83
CA THR A 444 0.07 12.98 5.98
C THR A 444 1.26 13.82 5.51
N THR A 445 1.29 14.09 4.21
CA THR A 445 2.24 15.00 3.56
C THR A 445 1.63 16.39 3.30
N HIS A 446 0.46 16.67 3.90
CA HIS A 446 -0.28 17.92 3.75
C HIS A 446 -0.62 18.24 2.28
N GLY A 447 -1.06 17.21 1.55
CA GLY A 447 -1.54 17.29 0.18
C GLY A 447 -0.48 17.11 -0.89
N THR A 448 -0.78 16.23 -1.85
CA THR A 448 0.03 15.90 -3.03
C THR A 448 -0.62 16.45 -4.29
N ILE A 449 0.18 16.94 -5.25
CA ILE A 449 -0.33 17.27 -6.58
C ILE A 449 -0.06 16.08 -7.52
N HIS A 450 -1.12 15.45 -7.99
CA HIS A 450 -1.07 14.33 -8.92
C HIS A 450 -1.26 14.83 -10.35
N ILE A 451 -0.42 14.37 -11.28
CA ILE A 451 -0.52 14.69 -12.70
C ILE A 451 -0.66 13.37 -13.48
N VAL A 452 -1.85 13.10 -13.99
CA VAL A 452 -2.10 11.90 -14.80
C VAL A 452 -1.83 12.23 -16.27
N VAL A 453 -0.91 11.49 -16.87
CA VAL A 453 -0.55 11.60 -18.30
C VAL A 453 -1.53 10.73 -19.09
N ASN A 454 -2.77 11.20 -19.16
CA ASN A 454 -3.91 10.45 -19.71
C ASN A 454 -3.89 10.46 -21.23
N ASN A 455 -3.02 9.61 -21.76
CA ASN A 455 -2.77 9.45 -23.18
C ASN A 455 -3.78 8.52 -23.85
N GLN A 456 -4.82 8.11 -23.11
CA GLN A 456 -5.96 7.32 -23.54
C GLN A 456 -5.61 5.89 -24.02
N ILE A 457 -4.51 5.28 -23.54
CA ILE A 457 -4.11 3.93 -23.94
C ILE A 457 -3.09 3.27 -22.98
N GLY A 458 -3.48 2.17 -22.34
CA GLY A 458 -2.61 1.34 -21.50
C GLY A 458 -1.91 0.25 -22.30
N PHE A 459 -0.66 0.48 -22.73
CA PHE A 459 0.07 -0.36 -23.72
C PHE A 459 -0.70 -0.45 -25.06
N THR A 460 -1.61 -1.43 -25.20
CA THR A 460 -2.56 -1.66 -26.32
C THR A 460 -4.02 -1.79 -25.83
N THR A 461 -4.29 -1.40 -24.58
CA THR A 461 -5.61 -1.51 -23.94
C THR A 461 -6.33 -0.17 -23.97
N ASP A 462 -7.49 -0.14 -24.63
CA ASP A 462 -8.37 1.03 -24.65
C ASP A 462 -8.94 1.38 -23.25
N PRO A 463 -9.24 2.66 -22.95
CA PRO A 463 -9.87 3.10 -21.70
C PRO A 463 -11.14 2.35 -21.30
N ARG A 464 -11.92 1.88 -22.29
CA ARG A 464 -13.15 1.08 -22.10
C ARG A 464 -12.90 -0.35 -21.56
N HIS A 465 -11.64 -0.78 -21.51
CA HIS A 465 -11.21 -2.11 -21.07
C HIS A 465 -10.22 -2.05 -19.88
N SER A 466 -9.70 -0.87 -19.52
CA SER A 466 -8.74 -0.70 -18.41
C SER A 466 -9.37 -0.30 -17.07
N ARG A 467 -10.66 0.06 -17.04
CA ARG A 467 -11.39 0.48 -15.83
C ARG A 467 -12.90 0.25 -15.92
N SER A 468 -13.58 0.35 -14.78
CA SER A 468 -15.05 0.20 -14.67
C SER A 468 -15.80 1.52 -14.46
N SER A 469 -15.14 2.66 -14.68
CA SER A 469 -15.67 4.01 -14.41
C SER A 469 -15.31 5.00 -15.55
N PRO A 470 -15.96 6.16 -15.66
CA PRO A 470 -15.73 7.09 -16.77
C PRO A 470 -14.28 7.59 -16.87
N TYR A 471 -13.65 7.93 -15.75
CA TYR A 471 -12.33 8.56 -15.69
C TYR A 471 -11.29 7.64 -15.04
N CYS A 472 -10.03 7.75 -15.44
CA CYS A 472 -8.94 7.05 -14.75
C CYS A 472 -8.72 7.59 -13.32
N THR A 473 -9.16 8.83 -13.07
CA THR A 473 -9.00 9.56 -11.82
C THR A 473 -10.03 9.24 -10.74
N ASP A 474 -11.02 8.39 -11.02
CA ASP A 474 -12.12 8.07 -10.09
C ASP A 474 -11.65 7.50 -8.74
N VAL A 475 -10.44 6.90 -8.69
CA VAL A 475 -9.79 6.45 -7.44
C VAL A 475 -9.59 7.58 -6.43
N ALA A 476 -9.37 8.82 -6.88
CA ALA A 476 -9.12 9.96 -6.00
C ALA A 476 -10.36 10.47 -5.24
N ARG A 477 -11.57 10.06 -5.66
CA ARG A 477 -12.81 10.43 -4.97
C ARG A 477 -12.84 9.93 -3.52
N VAL A 478 -12.11 8.87 -3.19
CA VAL A 478 -12.07 8.26 -1.84
C VAL A 478 -11.50 9.20 -0.76
N VAL A 479 -10.69 10.19 -1.14
CA VAL A 479 -10.13 11.23 -0.25
C VAL A 479 -10.75 12.62 -0.47
N ASN A 480 -11.78 12.72 -1.31
CA ASN A 480 -12.41 13.98 -1.74
C ASN A 480 -11.41 14.97 -2.41
N ALA A 481 -10.38 14.47 -3.10
CA ALA A 481 -9.50 15.32 -3.90
C ALA A 481 -10.26 15.84 -5.14
N PRO A 482 -10.24 17.15 -5.45
CA PRO A 482 -10.81 17.67 -6.69
C PRO A 482 -10.02 17.19 -7.90
N ILE A 483 -10.73 17.00 -9.00
CA ILE A 483 -10.19 16.49 -10.27
C ILE A 483 -10.42 17.53 -11.36
N PHE A 484 -9.36 17.88 -12.07
CA PHE A 484 -9.39 18.86 -13.16
C PHE A 484 -8.92 18.18 -14.46
N HIS A 485 -9.87 17.86 -15.34
CA HIS A 485 -9.60 17.33 -16.68
C HIS A 485 -9.28 18.49 -17.62
N VAL A 486 -8.20 18.41 -18.39
CA VAL A 486 -7.77 19.52 -19.24
C VAL A 486 -7.15 19.05 -20.55
N ASN A 487 -7.45 19.76 -21.63
CA ASN A 487 -6.96 19.45 -22.98
C ASN A 487 -5.46 19.68 -23.11
N SER A 488 -4.70 18.65 -23.52
CA SER A 488 -3.24 18.80 -23.72
C SER A 488 -2.88 19.84 -24.78
N ASP A 489 -3.78 20.10 -25.73
CA ASP A 489 -3.54 20.96 -26.87
C ASP A 489 -4.00 22.42 -26.66
N ASP A 490 -4.47 22.77 -25.45
CA ASP A 490 -4.69 24.17 -25.01
C ASP A 490 -3.81 24.57 -23.81
N PRO A 491 -2.60 25.09 -24.05
CA PRO A 491 -1.62 25.38 -23.00
C PRO A 491 -2.08 26.34 -21.90
N GLU A 492 -2.93 27.32 -22.21
CA GLU A 492 -3.37 28.33 -21.24
C GLU A 492 -4.34 27.72 -20.22
N SER A 493 -5.27 26.87 -20.65
CA SER A 493 -6.13 26.09 -19.75
C SER A 493 -5.30 25.16 -18.85
N VAL A 494 -4.26 24.49 -19.39
CA VAL A 494 -3.39 23.63 -18.58
C VAL A 494 -2.62 24.46 -17.53
N MET A 495 -2.12 25.65 -17.87
CA MET A 495 -1.44 26.51 -16.89
C MET A 495 -2.42 27.01 -15.81
N HIS A 496 -3.68 27.29 -16.16
CA HIS A 496 -4.69 27.72 -15.18
C HIS A 496 -4.98 26.62 -14.17
N VAL A 497 -5.24 25.40 -14.66
CA VAL A 497 -5.43 24.21 -13.81
C VAL A 497 -4.21 23.95 -12.91
N CYS A 498 -2.99 24.09 -13.43
CA CYS A 498 -1.76 23.95 -12.63
C CYS A 498 -1.64 24.99 -11.52
N ARG A 499 -2.02 26.25 -11.80
CA ARG A 499 -2.02 27.36 -10.84
C ARG A 499 -3.07 27.12 -9.75
N VAL A 500 -4.29 26.76 -10.12
CA VAL A 500 -5.38 26.43 -9.19
C VAL A 500 -5.06 25.20 -8.34
N ALA A 501 -4.42 24.16 -8.88
CA ALA A 501 -4.00 22.99 -8.10
C ALA A 501 -2.91 23.33 -7.08
N ALA A 502 -1.92 24.15 -7.45
CA ALA A 502 -0.89 24.64 -6.52
C ALA A 502 -1.49 25.51 -5.40
N GLU A 503 -2.43 26.38 -5.73
CA GLU A 503 -3.16 27.20 -4.75
C GLU A 503 -4.08 26.36 -3.85
N TRP A 504 -4.76 25.32 -4.38
CA TRP A 504 -5.58 24.39 -3.60
C TRP A 504 -4.74 23.67 -2.55
N ARG A 505 -3.62 23.05 -2.97
CA ARG A 505 -2.74 22.32 -2.06
C ARG A 505 -2.18 23.24 -0.96
N ALA A 506 -1.84 24.49 -1.30
CA ALA A 506 -1.36 25.48 -0.34
C ALA A 506 -2.46 26.07 0.58
N THR A 507 -3.73 26.03 0.17
CA THR A 507 -4.86 26.57 0.94
C THR A 507 -5.46 25.52 1.88
N PHE A 508 -5.66 24.29 1.39
CA PHE A 508 -6.42 23.24 2.08
C PHE A 508 -5.57 22.05 2.53
N HIS A 509 -4.27 22.02 2.21
CA HIS A 509 -3.35 20.94 2.61
C HIS A 509 -3.81 19.54 2.20
N LYS A 510 -4.45 19.43 1.02
CA LYS A 510 -5.10 18.23 0.50
C LYS A 510 -4.64 17.88 -0.91
N ASP A 511 -4.80 16.61 -1.26
CA ASP A 511 -4.51 16.08 -2.59
C ASP A 511 -5.39 16.75 -3.67
N VAL A 512 -4.87 16.80 -4.90
CA VAL A 512 -5.57 17.34 -6.08
C VAL A 512 -5.04 16.68 -7.34
N ILE A 513 -5.94 16.39 -8.29
CA ILE A 513 -5.62 15.65 -9.51
C ILE A 513 -5.73 16.55 -10.74
N ILE A 514 -4.66 16.60 -11.52
CA ILE A 514 -4.62 17.19 -12.86
C ILE A 514 -4.65 16.04 -13.87
N ASP A 515 -5.76 15.85 -14.57
CA ASP A 515 -5.92 14.88 -15.64
C ASP A 515 -5.61 15.55 -16.98
N ILE A 516 -4.36 15.45 -17.43
CA ILE A 516 -3.93 16.00 -18.72
C ILE A 516 -4.35 15.00 -19.80
N VAL A 517 -5.53 15.21 -20.36
CA VAL A 517 -6.07 14.35 -21.42
C VAL A 517 -5.34 14.66 -22.71
N SER A 518 -4.65 13.65 -23.22
CA SER A 518 -3.59 13.77 -24.22
C SER A 518 -3.64 12.59 -25.19
N TYR A 519 -2.58 12.40 -25.99
CA TYR A 519 -2.38 11.19 -26.78
C TYR A 519 -0.93 10.67 -26.68
N ARG A 520 -0.62 9.63 -27.46
CA ARG A 520 0.73 9.08 -27.62
C ARG A 520 1.05 9.03 -29.11
N ARG A 521 2.08 9.75 -29.56
CA ARG A 521 2.43 9.87 -30.99
C ARG A 521 2.88 8.53 -31.59
N ASN A 522 3.66 7.78 -30.82
CA ASN A 522 4.30 6.52 -31.20
C ASN A 522 3.56 5.31 -30.58
N GLY A 523 4.08 4.10 -30.77
CA GLY A 523 3.65 2.92 -29.99
C GLY A 523 3.91 3.06 -28.48
N HIS A 524 3.73 1.99 -27.69
CA HIS A 524 4.02 2.05 -26.25
C HIS A 524 5.51 2.39 -25.99
N ASN A 525 6.37 1.93 -26.88
CA ASN A 525 7.74 2.38 -27.07
C ASN A 525 7.95 2.66 -28.58
N GLU A 526 9.07 3.25 -28.95
CA GLU A 526 9.21 3.88 -30.27
C GLU A 526 9.45 2.91 -31.44
N ILE A 527 9.63 1.62 -31.16
CA ILE A 527 9.72 0.54 -32.17
C ILE A 527 8.47 -0.36 -32.21
N ASP A 528 7.39 0.02 -31.52
CA ASP A 528 6.10 -0.68 -31.46
C ASP A 528 5.10 -0.06 -32.47
N GLU A 529 4.34 -0.87 -33.20
CA GLU A 529 3.34 -0.41 -34.19
C GLU A 529 1.90 -0.55 -33.63
N PRO A 530 1.33 0.53 -33.08
CA PRO A 530 0.05 0.48 -32.41
C PRO A 530 -1.15 0.33 -33.36
N MET A 531 -1.00 0.52 -34.67
CA MET A 531 -2.09 0.29 -35.63
C MET A 531 -2.55 -1.18 -35.71
N PHE A 532 -1.79 -2.14 -35.15
CA PHE A 532 -2.25 -3.52 -35.00
C PHE A 532 -3.43 -3.67 -34.01
N THR A 533 -3.66 -2.70 -33.12
CA THR A 533 -4.68 -2.76 -32.06
C THR A 533 -5.56 -1.51 -31.98
N GLN A 534 -5.00 -0.31 -32.14
CA GLN A 534 -5.75 0.97 -32.16
C GLN A 534 -5.69 1.72 -33.51
N PRO A 535 -6.07 1.09 -34.66
CA PRO A 535 -5.93 1.69 -35.99
C PRO A 535 -6.77 2.95 -36.23
N LEU A 536 -7.90 3.14 -35.53
CA LEU A 536 -8.73 4.35 -35.67
C LEU A 536 -8.16 5.53 -34.88
N MET A 537 -7.77 5.30 -33.62
CA MET A 537 -7.08 6.29 -32.79
C MET A 537 -5.78 6.75 -33.48
N TYR A 538 -4.97 5.84 -34.00
CA TYR A 538 -3.70 6.22 -34.62
C TYR A 538 -3.83 6.87 -36.01
N LYS A 539 -4.93 6.66 -36.74
CA LYS A 539 -5.28 7.52 -37.89
C LYS A 539 -5.53 8.97 -37.42
N ARG A 540 -6.25 9.16 -36.31
CA ARG A 540 -6.52 10.48 -35.71
C ARG A 540 -5.23 11.14 -35.20
N VAL A 541 -4.40 10.40 -34.45
CA VAL A 541 -3.08 10.86 -33.98
C VAL A 541 -2.18 11.28 -35.14
N ARG A 542 -2.09 10.50 -36.22
CA ARG A 542 -1.29 10.85 -37.41
C ARG A 542 -1.79 12.12 -38.14
N GLN A 543 -3.04 12.54 -37.93
CA GLN A 543 -3.61 13.81 -38.42
C GLN A 543 -3.49 14.98 -37.42
N THR A 544 -3.22 14.72 -36.15
CA THR A 544 -3.22 15.72 -35.08
C THR A 544 -1.92 16.54 -35.09
N LYS A 545 -2.00 17.85 -35.28
CA LYS A 545 -0.83 18.76 -35.26
C LYS A 545 -0.14 18.74 -33.88
N PRO A 546 1.18 18.97 -33.79
CA PRO A 546 1.84 19.16 -32.50
C PRO A 546 1.31 20.40 -31.76
N VAL A 547 1.11 20.30 -30.44
CA VAL A 547 0.66 21.42 -29.59
C VAL A 547 1.57 22.65 -29.70
N LEU A 548 2.88 22.45 -29.90
CA LEU A 548 3.83 23.54 -30.13
C LEU A 548 3.48 24.38 -31.37
N ASP A 549 3.03 23.74 -32.46
CA ASP A 549 2.65 24.44 -33.67
C ASP A 549 1.25 25.06 -33.56
N LEU A 550 0.31 24.42 -32.86
CA LEU A 550 -1.00 25.00 -32.55
C LEU A 550 -0.85 26.30 -31.75
N TYR A 551 -0.08 26.26 -30.66
CA TYR A 551 0.12 27.40 -29.78
C TYR A 551 1.00 28.50 -30.41
N ALA A 552 2.02 28.14 -31.19
CA ALA A 552 2.81 29.12 -31.93
C ALA A 552 1.96 29.90 -32.94
N ASN A 553 1.07 29.24 -33.69
CA ASN A 553 0.18 29.92 -34.63
C ASN A 553 -0.80 30.86 -33.89
N LYS A 554 -1.42 30.41 -32.79
CA LYS A 554 -2.27 31.27 -31.93
C LYS A 554 -1.54 32.56 -31.51
N LEU A 555 -0.30 32.44 -31.02
CA LEU A 555 0.47 33.60 -30.57
C LEU A 555 0.95 34.51 -31.72
N ILE A 556 1.02 34.03 -32.96
CA ILE A 556 1.28 34.86 -34.15
C ILE A 556 -0.01 35.60 -34.57
N GLU A 557 -1.15 34.90 -34.57
CA GLU A 557 -2.48 35.47 -34.86
C GLU A 557 -2.90 36.55 -33.83
N GLU A 558 -2.54 36.37 -32.56
CA GLU A 558 -2.68 37.38 -31.50
C GLU A 558 -1.63 38.51 -31.55
N GLY A 559 -0.63 38.44 -32.44
CA GLY A 559 0.47 39.42 -32.50
C GLY A 559 1.42 39.39 -31.29
N CYS A 560 1.42 38.32 -30.50
CA CYS A 560 2.26 38.15 -29.33
C CYS A 560 3.71 37.76 -29.67
N VAL A 561 3.95 37.06 -30.78
CA VAL A 561 5.28 36.69 -31.31
C VAL A 561 5.32 36.72 -32.83
N THR A 562 6.51 36.78 -33.43
CA THR A 562 6.70 36.56 -34.90
C THR A 562 7.15 35.14 -35.23
N SER A 563 6.98 34.75 -36.50
CA SER A 563 7.49 33.49 -37.06
C SER A 563 9.00 33.31 -36.87
N GLU A 564 9.76 34.39 -36.99
CA GLU A 564 11.21 34.45 -36.82
C GLU A 564 11.61 34.24 -35.36
N GLU A 565 10.85 34.78 -34.40
CA GLU A 565 11.06 34.54 -32.98
C GLU A 565 10.83 33.05 -32.64
N VAL A 566 9.70 32.49 -33.09
CA VAL A 566 9.37 31.05 -32.92
C VAL A 566 10.50 30.17 -33.48
N LYS A 567 10.96 30.46 -34.70
CA LYS A 567 12.08 29.76 -35.33
C LYS A 567 13.37 29.89 -34.51
N SER A 568 13.71 31.11 -34.10
CA SER A 568 14.94 31.38 -33.33
C SER A 568 14.96 30.66 -31.98
N VAL A 569 13.83 30.52 -31.29
CA VAL A 569 13.74 29.76 -30.02
C VAL A 569 13.93 28.25 -30.25
N ARG A 570 13.45 27.69 -31.38
CA ARG A 570 13.72 26.29 -31.76
C ARG A 570 15.21 26.06 -32.03
N GLU A 571 15.82 26.88 -32.89
CA GLU A 571 17.24 26.78 -33.28
C GLU A 571 18.19 26.91 -32.08
N LYS A 572 17.90 27.86 -31.16
CA LYS A 572 18.67 28.05 -29.92
C LYS A 572 18.67 26.81 -29.01
N TYR A 573 17.63 25.98 -29.06
CA TYR A 573 17.56 24.77 -28.23
C TYR A 573 18.16 23.53 -28.92
N ASP A 574 17.99 23.35 -30.24
CA ASP A 574 18.68 22.28 -30.98
C ASP A 574 20.21 22.42 -30.82
N LYS A 575 20.74 23.65 -30.89
CA LYS A 575 22.17 23.90 -30.60
C LYS A 575 22.57 23.48 -29.18
N ILE A 576 21.77 23.79 -28.15
CA ILE A 576 22.08 23.38 -26.76
C ILE A 576 22.15 21.85 -26.63
N CYS A 577 21.34 21.12 -27.40
CA CYS A 577 21.39 19.66 -27.46
C CYS A 577 22.60 19.14 -28.24
N GLU A 578 22.95 19.72 -29.40
CA GLU A 578 24.16 19.35 -30.16
C GLU A 578 25.45 19.63 -29.35
N ASP A 579 25.58 20.82 -28.76
CA ASP A 579 26.74 21.21 -27.93
C ASP A 579 26.92 20.26 -26.72
N ALA A 580 25.81 19.79 -26.11
CA ALA A 580 25.84 18.85 -24.99
C ALA A 580 26.02 17.38 -25.43
N LEU A 581 25.65 17.02 -26.66
CA LEU A 581 25.95 15.71 -27.23
C LEU A 581 27.45 15.58 -27.55
N GLU A 582 28.10 16.66 -27.98
CA GLU A 582 29.56 16.66 -28.17
C GLU A 582 30.29 16.46 -26.84
N GLN A 583 29.85 17.14 -25.77
CA GLN A 583 30.35 16.89 -24.40
C GLN A 583 30.18 15.43 -23.97
N ALA A 584 29.01 14.82 -24.24
CA ALA A 584 28.72 13.45 -23.84
C ALA A 584 29.65 12.39 -24.46
N LYS A 585 30.24 12.68 -25.64
CA LYS A 585 31.25 11.82 -26.29
C LYS A 585 32.62 11.85 -25.60
N THR A 586 32.86 12.84 -24.73
CA THR A 586 34.14 12.99 -24.01
C THR A 586 34.14 12.28 -22.65
N GLU A 587 32.97 11.89 -22.14
CA GLU A 587 32.86 11.02 -20.96
C GLU A 587 33.24 9.58 -21.33
N THR A 588 34.03 8.93 -20.47
CA THR A 588 34.50 7.55 -20.67
C THR A 588 33.81 6.52 -19.78
N HIS A 589 33.11 6.97 -18.73
CA HIS A 589 32.42 6.12 -17.75
C HIS A 589 31.11 6.75 -17.28
N ILE A 590 30.15 5.92 -16.87
CA ILE A 590 28.93 6.33 -16.17
C ILE A 590 29.19 6.38 -14.65
N LYS A 591 28.46 7.25 -13.94
CA LYS A 591 28.51 7.41 -12.48
C LYS A 591 27.11 7.19 -11.91
N TYR A 592 26.86 6.04 -11.29
CA TYR A 592 25.55 5.69 -10.70
C TYR A 592 25.18 6.60 -9.53
N LYS A 593 26.16 7.15 -8.80
CA LYS A 593 25.92 8.16 -7.76
C LYS A 593 25.25 9.45 -8.29
N ASP A 594 25.36 9.76 -9.58
CA ASP A 594 24.67 10.90 -10.20
C ASP A 594 23.14 10.71 -10.30
N TRP A 595 22.64 9.55 -9.87
CA TRP A 595 21.22 9.19 -9.78
C TRP A 595 20.66 9.28 -8.35
N LEU A 596 21.50 9.56 -7.34
CA LEU A 596 21.11 9.59 -5.94
C LEU A 596 20.10 10.73 -5.67
N ASP A 597 18.88 10.34 -5.32
CA ASP A 597 17.79 11.21 -4.90
C ASP A 597 17.91 11.74 -3.45
N SER A 598 18.69 11.06 -2.61
CA SER A 598 19.16 11.47 -1.26
C SER A 598 20.69 11.32 -1.21
N PRO A 599 21.47 12.41 -1.15
CA PRO A 599 22.94 12.33 -1.20
C PRO A 599 23.63 12.06 0.15
N TRP A 600 22.93 12.22 1.29
CA TRP A 600 23.47 12.04 2.65
C TRP A 600 24.83 12.74 2.90
N SER A 601 24.98 13.98 2.43
CA SER A 601 26.17 14.81 2.63
C SER A 601 26.61 14.86 4.10
N GLY A 602 27.92 14.78 4.37
CA GLY A 602 28.45 14.69 5.74
C GLY A 602 28.40 13.29 6.38
N PHE A 603 27.48 12.40 6.01
CA PHE A 603 27.29 11.14 6.74
C PHE A 603 28.49 10.18 6.67
N PHE A 604 29.20 10.15 5.54
CA PHE A 604 30.35 9.27 5.32
C PHE A 604 31.70 9.91 5.70
N GLU A 605 31.71 11.20 6.05
CA GLU A 605 32.93 11.95 6.32
C GLU A 605 33.50 11.58 7.71
N GLY A 606 34.81 11.35 7.77
CA GLY A 606 35.51 10.99 9.02
C GLY A 606 35.21 9.58 9.57
N LYS A 607 34.46 8.74 8.85
CA LYS A 607 34.15 7.36 9.26
C LYS A 607 35.07 6.34 8.58
N ASP A 608 35.49 5.35 9.35
CA ASP A 608 36.10 4.13 8.84
C ASP A 608 34.98 3.13 8.45
N PRO A 609 34.86 2.73 7.16
CA PRO A 609 33.83 1.78 6.73
C PRO A 609 34.03 0.36 7.30
N LEU A 610 35.22 0.05 7.80
CA LEU A 610 35.58 -1.25 8.41
C LEU A 610 35.50 -1.24 9.94
N LYS A 611 34.83 -0.25 10.55
CA LYS A 611 34.69 -0.16 12.01
C LYS A 611 33.26 0.10 12.45
N ILE A 612 32.73 -0.78 13.30
CA ILE A 612 31.43 -0.62 13.97
C ILE A 612 31.65 0.13 15.30
N SER A 613 30.72 1.01 15.67
CA SER A 613 30.71 1.63 17.00
C SER A 613 30.21 0.64 18.07
N ALA A 614 30.59 0.84 19.35
CA ALA A 614 30.13 -0.01 20.44
C ALA A 614 28.59 0.01 20.56
N THR A 615 27.99 -1.14 20.90
CA THR A 615 26.52 -1.26 21.02
C THR A 615 26.04 -1.52 22.45
N GLY A 616 26.91 -1.88 23.39
CA GLY A 616 26.62 -1.81 24.83
C GLY A 616 26.45 -0.37 25.32
N VAL A 617 25.91 -0.17 26.52
CA VAL A 617 25.69 1.15 27.15
C VAL A 617 26.03 1.14 28.65
N PRO A 618 26.28 2.29 29.31
CA PRO A 618 26.42 2.34 30.76
C PRO A 618 25.16 1.80 31.47
N GLU A 619 25.32 0.96 32.51
CA GLU A 619 24.20 0.29 33.22
C GLU A 619 23.15 1.29 33.74
N GLU A 620 23.58 2.48 34.15
CA GLU A 620 22.70 3.60 34.53
C GLU A 620 21.64 3.93 33.47
N THR A 621 21.97 3.77 32.18
CA THR A 621 21.07 4.02 31.04
C THR A 621 19.94 3.00 31.03
N LEU A 622 20.28 1.72 31.23
CA LEU A 622 19.32 0.61 31.30
C LEU A 622 18.39 0.81 32.51
N ILE A 623 18.97 1.11 33.68
CA ILE A 623 18.24 1.35 34.93
C ILE A 623 17.30 2.55 34.80
N HIS A 624 17.75 3.68 34.23
CA HIS A 624 16.93 4.89 34.07
C HIS A 624 15.75 4.66 33.11
N ILE A 625 16.02 4.13 31.90
CA ILE A 625 14.99 3.85 30.89
C ILE A 625 13.98 2.84 31.45
N GLY A 626 14.48 1.75 32.05
CA GLY A 626 13.65 0.71 32.65
C GLY A 626 12.73 1.25 33.74
N ASN A 627 13.25 2.08 34.66
CA ASN A 627 12.43 2.72 35.70
C ASN A 627 11.35 3.63 35.10
N ARG A 628 11.69 4.48 34.13
CA ARG A 628 10.71 5.35 33.45
C ARG A 628 9.63 4.56 32.69
N PHE A 629 10.02 3.47 32.03
CA PHE A 629 9.12 2.60 31.27
C PHE A 629 8.26 1.66 32.14
N SER A 630 8.59 1.56 33.43
CA SER A 630 7.86 0.78 34.44
C SER A 630 6.95 1.64 35.33
N GLN A 631 6.87 2.96 35.09
CA GLN A 631 6.05 3.88 35.87
C GLN A 631 4.74 4.23 35.14
N PRO A 632 3.65 4.50 35.88
CA PRO A 632 2.46 5.14 35.32
C PRO A 632 2.78 6.61 34.96
N PRO A 633 1.87 7.32 34.26
CA PRO A 633 2.07 8.75 33.94
C PRO A 633 2.31 9.60 35.20
N PRO A 634 3.11 10.68 35.13
CA PRO A 634 3.42 11.50 36.31
C PRO A 634 2.20 12.06 37.06
N ASN A 635 1.10 12.30 36.36
CA ASN A 635 -0.19 12.71 36.92
C ASN A 635 -1.17 11.52 37.07
N ALA A 636 -0.71 10.33 37.47
CA ALA A 636 -1.54 9.11 37.60
C ALA A 636 -2.79 9.22 38.50
N ALA A 637 -2.89 10.24 39.34
CA ALA A 637 -4.12 10.54 40.09
C ALA A 637 -5.25 11.09 39.20
N GLU A 638 -4.90 11.77 38.11
CA GLU A 638 -5.79 12.24 37.06
C GLU A 638 -5.84 11.27 35.88
N PHE A 639 -4.73 10.58 35.57
CA PHE A 639 -4.65 9.63 34.47
C PHE A 639 -5.10 8.22 34.88
N ILE A 640 -6.38 7.92 34.67
CA ILE A 640 -6.99 6.62 34.95
C ILE A 640 -6.51 5.58 33.92
N ILE A 641 -5.55 4.75 34.33
CA ILE A 641 -4.98 3.65 33.54
C ILE A 641 -5.72 2.32 33.79
N HIS A 642 -5.81 1.46 32.76
CA HIS A 642 -6.40 0.13 32.90
C HIS A 642 -5.68 -0.71 33.98
N LYS A 643 -6.44 -1.29 34.92
CA LYS A 643 -5.90 -2.10 36.05
C LYS A 643 -5.04 -3.28 35.60
N GLY A 644 -5.25 -3.80 34.39
CA GLY A 644 -4.39 -4.82 33.80
C GLY A 644 -2.95 -4.35 33.56
N LEU A 645 -2.77 -3.09 33.14
CA LEU A 645 -1.46 -2.50 32.81
C LEU A 645 -0.63 -2.19 34.05
N LEU A 646 -1.26 -1.87 35.19
CA LEU A 646 -0.54 -1.70 36.47
C LEU A 646 0.29 -2.94 36.85
N ARG A 647 -0.20 -4.14 36.52
CA ARG A 647 0.54 -5.40 36.73
C ARG A 647 1.70 -5.59 35.74
N VAL A 648 1.56 -5.08 34.50
CA VAL A 648 2.64 -5.09 33.50
C VAL A 648 3.75 -4.12 33.90
N LEU A 649 3.38 -2.92 34.36
CA LEU A 649 4.31 -1.91 34.87
C LEU A 649 5.07 -2.42 36.11
N ALA A 650 4.36 -3.03 37.07
CA ALA A 650 4.99 -3.68 38.23
C ALA A 650 5.98 -4.78 37.82
N ALA A 651 5.58 -5.71 36.94
CA ALA A 651 6.45 -6.80 36.48
C ALA A 651 7.71 -6.29 35.75
N ARG A 652 7.62 -5.16 35.02
CA ARG A 652 8.80 -4.49 34.44
C ARG A 652 9.71 -3.90 35.53
N LYS A 653 9.14 -3.27 36.57
CA LYS A 653 9.90 -2.74 37.71
C LYS A 653 10.66 -3.85 38.46
N ASP A 654 10.00 -4.98 38.71
CA ASP A 654 10.61 -6.15 39.35
C ASP A 654 11.81 -6.68 38.53
N MET A 655 11.70 -6.67 37.20
CA MET A 655 12.78 -7.06 36.29
C MET A 655 13.95 -6.05 36.29
N VAL A 656 13.67 -4.75 36.34
CA VAL A 656 14.71 -3.71 36.50
C VAL A 656 15.45 -3.86 37.83
N ASP A 657 14.72 -4.08 38.93
CA ASP A 657 15.32 -4.24 40.26
C ASP A 657 16.17 -5.52 40.40
N THR A 658 15.84 -6.56 39.62
CA THR A 658 16.60 -7.81 39.51
C THR A 658 17.67 -7.81 38.40
N ARG A 659 17.86 -6.68 37.68
CA ARG A 659 18.81 -6.51 36.55
C ARG A 659 18.61 -7.50 35.40
N ILE A 660 17.35 -7.79 35.09
CA ILE A 660 16.96 -8.71 34.01
C ILE A 660 16.04 -7.97 33.03
N ALA A 661 16.10 -8.31 31.75
CA ALA A 661 15.18 -7.81 30.72
C ALA A 661 14.43 -8.95 30.03
N ASP A 662 13.12 -8.74 29.83
CA ASP A 662 12.34 -9.45 28.81
C ASP A 662 12.44 -8.74 27.46
N TRP A 663 11.74 -9.27 26.45
CA TRP A 663 11.80 -8.75 25.08
C TRP A 663 11.34 -7.28 24.96
N ALA A 664 10.32 -6.87 25.71
CA ALA A 664 9.77 -5.52 25.64
C ALA A 664 10.63 -4.51 26.42
N LEU A 665 11.21 -4.92 27.55
CA LEU A 665 12.11 -4.08 28.33
C LEU A 665 13.45 -3.85 27.59
N ALA A 666 13.99 -4.88 26.92
CA ALA A 666 15.18 -4.76 26.08
C ALA A 666 14.94 -3.87 24.84
N GLU A 667 13.76 -3.97 24.21
CA GLU A 667 13.35 -3.08 23.11
C GLU A 667 13.33 -1.61 23.53
N ALA A 668 12.68 -1.32 24.66
CA ALA A 668 12.61 0.02 25.23
C ALA A 668 14.00 0.56 25.61
N MET A 669 14.89 -0.28 26.15
CA MET A 669 16.29 0.09 26.44
C MET A 669 17.09 0.40 25.17
N ALA A 670 16.90 -0.36 24.09
CA ALA A 670 17.57 -0.12 22.81
C ALA A 670 17.11 1.18 22.15
N MET A 671 15.80 1.39 22.05
CA MET A 671 15.23 2.62 21.49
C MET A 671 15.55 3.83 22.39
N GLY A 672 15.42 3.70 23.71
CA GLY A 672 15.65 4.78 24.67
C GLY A 672 17.11 5.22 24.79
N SER A 673 18.07 4.31 24.58
CA SER A 673 19.50 4.66 24.54
C SER A 673 19.87 5.38 23.24
N LEU A 674 19.37 4.91 22.10
CA LEU A 674 19.53 5.61 20.82
C LEU A 674 18.96 7.04 20.88
N MET A 675 17.82 7.24 21.55
CA MET A 675 17.27 8.60 21.73
C MET A 675 18.08 9.48 22.70
N ARG A 676 18.77 8.90 23.70
CA ARG A 676 19.79 9.61 24.51
C ARG A 676 21.00 10.02 23.67
N GLU A 677 21.32 9.25 22.63
CA GLU A 677 22.42 9.48 21.67
C GLU A 677 22.04 10.41 20.50
N GLY A 678 20.86 11.05 20.55
CA GLY A 678 20.42 12.00 19.52
C GLY A 678 19.81 11.34 18.26
N ILE A 679 19.53 10.04 18.28
CA ILE A 679 18.98 9.28 17.15
C ILE A 679 17.45 9.28 17.20
N HIS A 680 16.79 9.78 16.16
CA HIS A 680 15.34 9.67 16.02
C HIS A 680 14.93 8.20 15.81
N VAL A 681 13.95 7.73 16.57
CA VAL A 681 13.37 6.39 16.40
C VAL A 681 11.91 6.51 15.94
N ARG A 682 11.57 5.84 14.83
CA ARG A 682 10.21 5.70 14.30
C ARG A 682 9.80 4.22 14.25
N LEU A 683 8.65 3.89 14.85
CA LEU A 683 8.02 2.56 14.81
C LEU A 683 6.60 2.68 14.22
N SER A 684 6.34 1.94 13.15
CA SER A 684 5.14 2.05 12.31
C SER A 684 4.62 0.66 11.96
N GLY A 685 3.30 0.48 11.92
CA GLY A 685 2.65 -0.79 11.61
C GLY A 685 1.33 -0.99 12.34
N GLN A 686 0.68 -2.13 12.12
CA GLN A 686 -0.64 -2.42 12.69
C GLN A 686 -0.54 -2.76 14.19
N ASP A 687 -1.37 -2.14 15.03
CA ASP A 687 -1.39 -2.28 16.49
C ASP A 687 -0.06 -1.98 17.24
N VAL A 688 0.98 -1.45 16.59
CA VAL A 688 2.35 -1.36 17.15
C VAL A 688 2.45 -0.61 18.46
N GLU A 689 1.59 0.37 18.72
CA GLU A 689 1.56 1.15 19.97
C GLU A 689 1.32 0.27 21.21
N ARG A 690 0.47 -0.76 21.06
CA ARG A 690 0.22 -1.84 22.04
C ARG A 690 1.18 -3.01 21.83
N GLY A 691 1.54 -3.26 20.56
CA GLY A 691 2.03 -4.53 20.04
C GLY A 691 0.89 -5.52 19.85
N THR A 692 0.89 -6.27 18.74
CA THR A 692 -0.11 -7.32 18.43
C THR A 692 -0.39 -8.19 19.65
N PHE A 693 0.67 -8.75 20.24
CA PHE A 693 0.65 -9.70 21.33
C PHE A 693 0.45 -9.06 22.72
N SER A 694 0.19 -7.76 22.80
CA SER A 694 0.03 -6.98 24.04
C SER A 694 1.25 -7.08 24.97
N HIS A 695 2.45 -6.91 24.42
CA HIS A 695 3.73 -6.91 25.14
C HIS A 695 4.31 -5.50 25.30
N ARG A 696 4.14 -4.65 24.28
CA ARG A 696 4.91 -3.41 24.09
C ARG A 696 4.38 -2.23 24.90
N HIS A 697 3.12 -1.86 24.74
CA HIS A 697 2.50 -0.74 25.48
C HIS A 697 3.34 0.54 25.52
N HIS A 698 3.80 1.02 24.35
CA HIS A 698 4.51 2.29 24.22
C HIS A 698 3.56 3.50 24.26
N VAL A 699 2.26 3.25 24.08
CA VAL A 699 1.18 4.20 24.35
C VAL A 699 0.28 3.62 25.45
N LEU A 700 -0.02 4.45 26.45
CA LEU A 700 -0.98 4.18 27.51
C LEU A 700 -2.21 5.05 27.24
N HIS A 701 -3.41 4.48 27.37
CA HIS A 701 -4.69 5.17 27.08
C HIS A 701 -5.47 5.43 28.36
N HIS A 702 -6.04 6.63 28.47
CA HIS A 702 -6.97 6.97 29.53
C HIS A 702 -8.25 6.12 29.41
N GLN A 703 -8.81 5.65 30.53
CA GLN A 703 -10.02 4.81 30.49
C GLN A 703 -11.32 5.62 30.39
N GLU A 704 -11.32 6.89 30.81
CA GLU A 704 -12.53 7.71 30.94
C GLU A 704 -12.52 9.00 30.08
N VAL A 705 -11.51 9.19 29.23
CA VAL A 705 -11.35 10.40 28.39
C VAL A 705 -10.86 9.97 27.00
N ASP A 706 -11.62 10.30 25.96
CA ASP A 706 -11.27 9.96 24.57
C ASP A 706 -9.95 10.63 24.13
N LYS A 707 -9.16 9.91 23.32
CA LYS A 707 -7.83 10.30 22.77
C LYS A 707 -6.76 10.74 23.77
N ALA A 708 -7.05 10.84 25.07
CA ALA A 708 -6.05 11.12 26.09
C ALA A 708 -5.09 9.94 26.23
N THR A 709 -3.83 10.16 25.86
CA THR A 709 -2.77 9.15 25.88
C THR A 709 -1.50 9.67 26.53
N TYR A 710 -0.66 8.76 27.01
CA TYR A 710 0.68 9.04 27.51
C TYR A 710 1.68 8.09 26.86
N ARG A 711 2.84 8.61 26.46
CA ARG A 711 3.88 7.85 25.74
C ARG A 711 5.19 7.87 26.54
N PRO A 712 5.47 6.86 27.40
CA PRO A 712 6.61 6.92 28.32
C PRO A 712 7.96 7.14 27.64
N LEU A 713 8.16 6.60 26.43
CA LEU A 713 9.41 6.73 25.67
C LEU A 713 9.62 8.12 25.04
N CYS A 714 8.60 8.99 25.02
CA CYS A 714 8.73 10.41 24.66
C CYS A 714 9.22 11.29 25.82
N HIS A 715 9.38 10.72 27.02
CA HIS A 715 9.59 11.46 28.27
C HIS A 715 10.69 10.81 29.16
N LEU A 716 11.71 10.23 28.53
CA LEU A 716 12.86 9.62 29.20
C LEU A 716 13.87 10.68 29.67
N TYR A 717 14.21 11.63 28.81
CA TYR A 717 15.18 12.70 29.08
C TYR A 717 14.66 14.06 28.55
N PRO A 718 15.08 15.21 29.11
CA PRO A 718 14.63 16.53 28.62
C PRO A 718 15.14 16.89 27.21
N ASP A 719 16.26 16.28 26.82
CA ASP A 719 17.09 16.57 25.65
C ASP A 719 17.17 15.41 24.64
N GLN A 720 16.34 14.38 24.82
CA GLN A 720 16.30 13.22 23.93
C GLN A 720 15.90 13.60 22.49
N ALA A 721 16.36 12.80 21.53
CA ALA A 721 15.76 12.81 20.20
C ALA A 721 14.29 12.35 20.24
N PRO A 722 13.46 12.76 19.26
CA PRO A 722 12.05 12.41 19.22
C PRO A 722 11.81 10.90 19.17
N TYR A 723 10.64 10.50 19.70
CA TYR A 723 10.08 9.17 19.47
C TYR A 723 8.79 9.29 18.66
N THR A 724 8.74 8.59 17.53
CA THR A 724 7.52 8.44 16.73
C THR A 724 7.04 6.99 16.84
N VAL A 725 5.88 6.76 17.48
CA VAL A 725 5.18 5.47 17.41
C VAL A 725 3.74 5.74 16.97
N CYS A 726 3.31 5.03 15.93
CA CYS A 726 2.02 5.25 15.29
C CYS A 726 1.44 3.94 14.73
N ASN A 727 0.19 3.64 15.09
CA ASN A 727 -0.58 2.59 14.44
C ASN A 727 -0.84 2.97 12.97
N SER A 728 -0.56 2.07 12.05
CA SER A 728 -0.81 2.25 10.62
C SER A 728 -2.27 1.99 10.23
N SER A 729 -2.64 2.38 9.02
CA SER A 729 -3.80 1.79 8.33
C SER A 729 -3.58 0.28 8.09
N LEU A 730 -4.65 -0.44 7.74
CA LEU A 730 -4.61 -1.86 7.39
C LEU A 730 -4.09 -2.05 5.94
N SER A 731 -2.83 -1.70 5.74
CA SER A 731 -2.08 -1.76 4.49
C SER A 731 -0.63 -2.13 4.82
N GLU A 732 -0.03 -3.03 4.03
CA GLU A 732 1.40 -3.29 4.10
C GLU A 732 2.14 -2.74 2.87
N TYR A 733 1.55 -2.74 1.68
CA TYR A 733 2.22 -2.29 0.45
C TYR A 733 2.43 -0.77 0.49
N GLY A 734 1.37 0.00 0.75
CA GLY A 734 1.46 1.43 1.02
C GLY A 734 2.38 1.77 2.21
N VAL A 735 2.21 1.10 3.35
CA VAL A 735 2.93 1.45 4.58
C VAL A 735 4.41 1.05 4.55
N LEU A 736 4.79 -0.13 4.06
CA LEU A 736 6.19 -0.54 3.94
C LEU A 736 6.95 0.33 2.92
N GLY A 737 6.28 0.72 1.82
CA GLY A 737 6.82 1.70 0.89
C GLY A 737 7.07 3.06 1.56
N PHE A 738 6.16 3.49 2.43
CA PHE A 738 6.28 4.74 3.19
C PHE A 738 7.48 4.70 4.16
N GLU A 739 7.62 3.64 4.96
CA GLU A 739 8.74 3.55 5.91
C GLU A 739 10.11 3.42 5.22
N LEU A 740 10.16 2.78 4.05
CA LEU A 740 11.34 2.83 3.17
C LEU A 740 11.65 4.27 2.70
N GLY A 741 10.64 5.02 2.24
CA GLY A 741 10.83 6.44 1.88
C GLY A 741 11.39 7.27 3.04
N TYR A 742 10.90 6.99 4.26
CA TYR A 742 11.37 7.63 5.48
C TYR A 742 12.84 7.31 5.79
N SER A 743 13.23 6.03 5.74
CA SER A 743 14.60 5.57 6.03
C SER A 743 15.63 6.04 5.00
N MET A 744 15.20 6.29 3.76
CA MET A 744 16.05 6.85 2.69
C MET A 744 16.40 8.33 2.89
N THR A 745 15.78 9.03 3.85
CA THR A 745 15.95 10.48 4.00
C THR A 745 17.06 10.86 4.97
N ASN A 746 17.10 10.26 6.17
CA ASN A 746 18.13 10.52 7.19
C ASN A 746 18.74 9.20 7.68
N PRO A 747 20.06 8.97 7.52
CA PRO A 747 20.71 7.75 7.98
C PRO A 747 20.93 7.70 9.51
N ASN A 748 20.78 8.81 10.22
CA ASN A 748 20.89 8.89 11.68
C ASN A 748 19.52 8.70 12.35
N ALA A 749 18.70 7.78 11.84
CA ALA A 749 17.39 7.43 12.36
C ALA A 749 17.14 5.92 12.30
N LEU A 750 16.56 5.36 13.35
CA LEU A 750 16.09 3.98 13.39
C LEU A 750 14.63 3.96 12.92
N VAL A 751 14.38 3.47 11.71
CA VAL A 751 13.04 3.33 11.15
C VAL A 751 12.66 1.85 11.16
N CYS A 752 11.60 1.52 11.90
CA CYS A 752 11.08 0.18 12.07
C CYS A 752 9.66 0.08 11.51
N TRP A 753 9.45 -0.90 10.62
CA TRP A 753 8.13 -1.37 10.22
C TRP A 753 7.86 -2.74 10.86
N GLU A 754 6.69 -2.92 11.48
CA GLU A 754 6.27 -4.21 12.05
C GLU A 754 5.01 -4.75 11.35
N ALA A 755 5.10 -5.99 10.88
CA ALA A 755 3.94 -6.73 10.38
C ALA A 755 3.14 -7.30 11.57
N GLN A 756 1.80 -7.26 11.52
CA GLN A 756 0.96 -7.73 12.64
C GLN A 756 1.26 -9.21 12.97
N PHE A 757 1.39 -10.04 11.93
CA PHE A 757 2.09 -11.32 11.91
C PHE A 757 3.09 -11.30 10.75
N GLY A 758 4.23 -11.97 10.90
CA GLY A 758 5.30 -11.95 9.91
C GLY A 758 4.87 -12.52 8.56
N ASP A 759 3.89 -13.42 8.55
CA ASP A 759 3.27 -14.04 7.38
C ASP A 759 2.71 -13.03 6.36
N PHE A 760 2.25 -11.85 6.81
CA PHE A 760 1.55 -10.84 5.99
C PHE A 760 2.48 -9.94 5.15
N PHE A 761 3.79 -10.04 5.31
CA PHE A 761 4.78 -9.27 4.52
C PHE A 761 4.64 -9.41 2.99
N ASN A 762 3.97 -10.48 2.55
CA ASN A 762 3.87 -10.91 1.16
C ASN A 762 2.93 -10.04 0.30
N THR A 763 2.04 -9.24 0.89
CA THR A 763 1.25 -8.22 0.18
C THR A 763 2.15 -7.06 -0.28
N ALA A 764 3.18 -6.74 0.49
CA ALA A 764 4.18 -5.71 0.19
C ALA A 764 5.38 -6.21 -0.64
N GLN A 765 5.32 -7.44 -1.18
CA GLN A 765 6.47 -8.11 -1.83
C GLN A 765 7.14 -7.26 -2.93
N CYS A 766 6.39 -6.43 -3.67
CA CYS A 766 6.97 -5.55 -4.68
C CYS A 766 7.96 -4.52 -4.09
N ILE A 767 7.71 -3.97 -2.90
CA ILE A 767 8.65 -3.07 -2.21
C ILE A 767 9.92 -3.84 -1.82
N ILE A 768 9.75 -5.07 -1.35
CA ILE A 768 10.83 -5.94 -0.87
C ILE A 768 11.75 -6.36 -2.02
N ASP A 769 11.18 -6.87 -3.11
CA ASP A 769 11.90 -7.31 -4.30
C ASP A 769 12.55 -6.12 -5.01
N GLN A 770 11.76 -5.06 -5.26
CA GLN A 770 12.15 -4.02 -6.21
C GLN A 770 12.78 -2.79 -5.58
N PHE A 771 12.84 -2.69 -4.25
CA PHE A 771 13.58 -1.63 -3.56
C PHE A 771 14.45 -2.15 -2.40
N ILE A 772 13.92 -2.93 -1.46
CA ILE A 772 14.65 -3.26 -0.23
C ILE A 772 15.82 -4.23 -0.52
N SER A 773 15.61 -5.27 -1.33
CA SER A 773 16.65 -6.25 -1.66
C SER A 773 17.65 -5.76 -2.72
N SER A 774 17.26 -4.80 -3.55
CA SER A 774 17.95 -4.49 -4.82
C SER A 774 18.22 -3.00 -5.06
N GLY A 775 17.76 -2.10 -4.18
CA GLY A 775 17.92 -0.64 -4.34
C GLY A 775 19.37 -0.16 -4.25
N GLN A 776 20.20 -0.79 -3.40
CA GLN A 776 21.63 -0.48 -3.37
C GLN A 776 22.33 -0.93 -4.65
N ALA A 777 22.05 -2.13 -5.16
CA ALA A 777 22.67 -2.64 -6.38
C ALA A 777 22.31 -1.78 -7.61
N LYS A 778 21.04 -1.42 -7.77
CA LYS A 778 20.56 -0.71 -8.97
C LYS A 778 20.82 0.80 -8.97
N TRP A 779 20.75 1.44 -7.80
CA TRP A 779 20.69 2.90 -7.67
C TRP A 779 21.65 3.46 -6.61
N VAL A 780 22.57 2.65 -6.08
CA VAL A 780 23.48 2.97 -4.95
C VAL A 780 22.70 3.43 -3.68
N ARG A 781 21.41 3.12 -3.61
CA ARG A 781 20.50 3.57 -2.55
C ARG A 781 20.59 2.65 -1.32
N GLN A 782 21.43 3.04 -0.36
CA GLN A 782 21.40 2.47 1.00
C GLN A 782 20.10 2.83 1.74
N SER A 783 19.70 1.98 2.68
CA SER A 783 18.52 2.14 3.54
C SER A 783 18.79 1.51 4.90
N GLY A 784 18.34 2.14 6.00
CA GLY A 784 18.47 1.62 7.37
C GLY A 784 17.24 0.89 7.89
N LEU A 785 16.24 0.62 7.03
CA LEU A 785 14.93 0.10 7.41
C LEU A 785 15.01 -1.25 8.13
N VAL A 786 14.34 -1.35 9.28
CA VAL A 786 14.16 -2.61 10.01
C VAL A 786 12.75 -3.14 9.76
N MET A 787 12.65 -4.40 9.33
CA MET A 787 11.39 -5.14 9.22
C MET A 787 11.28 -6.13 10.37
N LEU A 788 10.32 -5.90 11.27
CA LEU A 788 10.00 -6.75 12.40
C LEU A 788 8.88 -7.72 11.98
N LEU A 789 9.18 -9.02 11.93
CA LEU A 789 8.30 -10.03 11.34
C LEU A 789 7.99 -11.16 12.35
N PRO A 790 6.83 -11.13 13.03
CA PRO A 790 6.47 -12.13 14.04
C PRO A 790 6.40 -13.57 13.49
N HIS A 791 7.33 -14.41 13.92
CA HIS A 791 7.56 -15.78 13.44
C HIS A 791 7.36 -16.81 14.57
N GLY A 792 6.92 -18.02 14.24
CA GLY A 792 6.91 -19.16 15.16
C GLY A 792 5.87 -20.22 14.83
N MET A 793 6.26 -21.50 14.74
CA MET A 793 5.40 -22.65 14.42
C MET A 793 4.51 -23.09 15.61
N GLU A 794 3.76 -22.15 16.16
CA GLU A 794 3.04 -22.25 17.45
C GLU A 794 1.62 -22.83 17.31
N GLY A 795 1.32 -23.51 16.20
CA GLY A 795 0.04 -24.20 15.96
C GLY A 795 -1.13 -23.30 15.55
N MET A 796 -0.88 -22.01 15.25
CA MET A 796 -1.91 -21.01 14.94
C MET A 796 -2.46 -21.06 13.49
N GLY A 797 -1.91 -21.93 12.64
CA GLY A 797 -2.34 -22.07 11.23
C GLY A 797 -1.37 -21.43 10.22
N PRO A 798 -1.61 -21.64 8.91
CA PRO A 798 -0.63 -21.35 7.85
C PRO A 798 -0.34 -19.86 7.59
N GLU A 799 -1.21 -18.97 8.05
CA GLU A 799 -1.08 -17.50 7.92
C GLU A 799 -0.70 -16.80 9.25
N HIS A 800 -0.36 -17.57 10.29
CA HIS A 800 0.00 -17.04 11.62
C HIS A 800 1.25 -17.75 12.19
N SER A 801 2.11 -18.30 11.33
CA SER A 801 3.23 -19.17 11.73
C SER A 801 4.57 -18.79 11.11
N SER A 802 4.62 -18.42 9.82
CA SER A 802 5.86 -18.27 9.06
C SER A 802 5.95 -16.95 8.30
N ALA A 803 6.89 -16.12 8.76
CA ALA A 803 7.41 -14.98 8.01
C ALA A 803 8.21 -15.36 6.74
N ARG A 804 8.19 -16.64 6.32
CA ARG A 804 8.85 -17.15 5.10
C ARG A 804 10.34 -16.76 5.01
N LEU A 805 11.05 -17.03 6.09
CA LEU A 805 12.50 -16.82 6.23
C LEU A 805 13.27 -17.33 5.00
N GLU A 806 12.84 -18.44 4.39
CA GLU A 806 13.44 -19.01 3.18
C GLU A 806 13.49 -18.02 1.99
N ARG A 807 12.52 -17.11 1.87
CA ARG A 807 12.42 -16.15 0.75
C ARG A 807 13.45 -15.03 0.89
N PHE A 808 13.58 -14.47 2.10
CA PHE A 808 14.59 -13.45 2.38
C PHE A 808 16.01 -14.01 2.22
N LEU A 809 16.21 -15.25 2.67
CA LEU A 809 17.48 -15.97 2.50
C LEU A 809 17.77 -16.30 1.02
N GLN A 810 16.77 -16.70 0.23
CA GLN A 810 16.91 -16.89 -1.22
C GLN A 810 17.29 -15.60 -1.98
N MET A 811 16.88 -14.44 -1.48
CA MET A 811 17.15 -13.13 -2.07
C MET A 811 18.37 -12.41 -1.46
N SER A 812 19.13 -13.08 -0.59
CA SER A 812 20.35 -12.53 -0.01
C SER A 812 21.54 -12.67 -0.97
N ALA A 813 22.31 -11.60 -1.15
CA ALA A 813 23.50 -11.56 -2.01
C ALA A 813 24.74 -12.20 -1.35
N ASP A 814 24.59 -13.46 -0.91
CA ASP A 814 25.60 -14.27 -0.23
C ASP A 814 25.87 -15.50 -1.11
N ASP A 815 27.11 -15.74 -1.57
CA ASP A 815 27.42 -16.86 -2.46
C ASP A 815 27.68 -18.14 -1.63
N PRO A 816 26.89 -19.23 -1.80
CA PRO A 816 27.07 -20.45 -1.02
C PRO A 816 28.42 -21.15 -1.23
N ASP A 817 29.02 -20.99 -2.40
CA ASP A 817 30.26 -21.69 -2.80
C ASP A 817 31.51 -20.84 -2.46
N TYR A 818 31.33 -19.63 -1.95
CA TYR A 818 32.38 -18.70 -1.54
C TYR A 818 32.62 -18.72 -0.03
N PHE A 819 33.90 -18.82 0.38
CA PHE A 819 34.34 -18.57 1.74
C PHE A 819 35.10 -17.22 1.76
N PRO A 820 34.60 -16.16 2.44
CA PRO A 820 35.27 -14.86 2.48
C PRO A 820 36.65 -14.91 3.17
N PRO A 821 37.64 -14.09 2.79
CA PRO A 821 38.97 -14.10 3.41
C PRO A 821 38.97 -13.78 4.91
N GLU A 822 39.47 -14.72 5.73
CA GLU A 822 39.61 -14.55 7.17
C GLU A 822 40.53 -13.37 7.51
N SER A 823 40.03 -12.45 8.33
CA SER A 823 40.63 -11.14 8.62
C SER A 823 40.01 -10.57 9.90
N GLU A 824 40.66 -9.59 10.54
CA GLU A 824 40.08 -8.94 11.73
C GLU A 824 38.78 -8.20 11.41
N GLU A 825 38.61 -7.71 10.17
CA GLU A 825 37.39 -7.03 9.71
C GLU A 825 36.38 -7.97 9.03
N PHE A 826 36.53 -9.30 9.16
CA PHE A 826 35.71 -10.32 8.48
C PHE A 826 34.20 -10.03 8.58
N ALA A 827 33.69 -9.84 9.79
CA ALA A 827 32.26 -9.66 10.03
C ALA A 827 31.70 -8.35 9.43
N ILE A 828 32.50 -7.28 9.40
CA ILE A 828 32.06 -5.97 8.86
C ILE A 828 32.20 -5.93 7.33
N ARG A 829 33.19 -6.60 6.73
CA ARG A 829 33.24 -6.84 5.27
C ARG A 829 31.99 -7.58 4.79
N GLN A 830 31.64 -8.69 5.44
CA GLN A 830 30.38 -9.40 5.13
C GLN A 830 29.13 -8.50 5.24
N LEU A 831 29.04 -7.66 6.27
CA LEU A 831 27.92 -6.72 6.44
C LEU A 831 27.93 -5.57 5.43
N HIS A 832 29.10 -5.22 4.87
CA HIS A 832 29.25 -4.20 3.83
C HIS A 832 28.81 -4.72 2.45
N ASP A 833 29.17 -5.96 2.12
CA ASP A 833 29.01 -6.50 0.76
C ASP A 833 27.61 -7.08 0.52
N ILE A 834 26.97 -7.64 1.55
CA ILE A 834 25.60 -8.18 1.48
C ILE A 834 24.56 -7.12 1.13
N ASN A 835 23.46 -7.48 0.47
CA ASN A 835 22.36 -6.53 0.21
C ASN A 835 21.56 -6.15 1.46
N TRP A 836 21.35 -7.09 2.39
CA TRP A 836 20.63 -6.88 3.65
C TRP A 836 21.08 -7.84 4.75
N ILE A 837 20.60 -7.64 5.99
CA ILE A 837 20.88 -8.52 7.12
C ILE A 837 19.61 -9.35 7.41
N VAL A 838 19.74 -10.66 7.61
CA VAL A 838 18.64 -11.55 8.00
C VAL A 838 18.98 -12.23 9.32
N ALA A 839 18.14 -12.03 10.35
CA ALA A 839 18.36 -12.50 11.71
C ALA A 839 17.09 -13.08 12.35
N ASN A 840 17.28 -13.94 13.35
CA ASN A 840 16.23 -14.58 14.13
C ASN A 840 16.76 -14.80 15.57
N CYS A 841 16.63 -13.76 16.40
CA CYS A 841 17.24 -13.73 17.73
C CYS A 841 16.54 -14.69 18.70
N SER A 842 17.31 -15.30 19.62
CA SER A 842 16.76 -16.14 20.69
C SER A 842 16.75 -15.46 22.08
N THR A 843 17.50 -14.37 22.28
CA THR A 843 17.57 -13.64 23.58
C THR A 843 17.25 -12.14 23.47
N PRO A 844 16.69 -11.52 24.51
CA PRO A 844 16.44 -10.07 24.55
C PRO A 844 17.71 -9.21 24.43
N GLY A 845 18.85 -9.66 24.98
CA GLY A 845 20.13 -8.95 24.88
C GLY A 845 20.62 -8.87 23.43
N ASN A 846 20.47 -9.94 22.64
CA ASN A 846 20.80 -9.90 21.22
C ASN A 846 19.82 -9.00 20.43
N TYR A 847 18.53 -8.95 20.81
CA TYR A 847 17.59 -8.00 20.22
C TYR A 847 17.95 -6.54 20.53
N PHE A 848 18.36 -6.24 21.76
CA PHE A 848 18.88 -4.92 22.14
C PHE A 848 20.09 -4.52 21.27
N HIS A 849 21.07 -5.41 21.14
CA HIS A 849 22.27 -5.15 20.35
C HIS A 849 21.99 -5.02 18.86
N ILE A 850 21.12 -5.84 18.26
CA ILE A 850 20.90 -5.78 16.79
C ILE A 850 20.18 -4.49 16.37
N LEU A 851 19.26 -3.96 17.20
CA LEU A 851 18.63 -2.67 16.97
C LEU A 851 19.64 -1.51 17.04
N ARG A 852 20.54 -1.52 18.04
CA ARG A 852 21.60 -0.51 18.14
C ARG A 852 22.65 -0.65 17.04
N ARG A 853 22.96 -1.88 16.61
CA ARG A 853 23.90 -2.18 15.52
C ARG A 853 23.52 -1.53 14.20
N GLN A 854 22.22 -1.43 13.88
CA GLN A 854 21.72 -0.74 12.67
C GLN A 854 22.17 0.72 12.55
N ILE A 855 22.42 1.38 13.68
CA ILE A 855 22.88 2.77 13.74
C ILE A 855 24.40 2.84 13.86
N ALA A 856 24.99 1.91 14.64
CA ALA A 856 26.41 1.84 14.93
C ALA A 856 27.31 1.39 13.76
N ILE A 857 26.76 0.74 12.73
CA ILE A 857 27.48 0.49 11.47
C ILE A 857 27.77 1.82 10.73
N PRO A 858 28.90 1.94 9.99
CA PRO A 858 29.29 3.18 9.33
C PRO A 858 28.51 3.49 8.03
N PHE A 859 27.83 2.48 7.47
CA PHE A 859 26.92 2.54 6.31
C PHE A 859 25.49 2.13 6.72
N ARG A 860 24.55 1.95 5.78
CA ARG A 860 23.21 1.43 6.09
C ARG A 860 22.79 0.25 5.20
N LYS A 861 22.26 -0.80 5.86
CA LYS A 861 21.65 -1.99 5.25
C LYS A 861 20.26 -2.21 5.86
N PRO A 862 19.28 -2.72 5.10
CA PRO A 862 18.03 -3.20 5.67
C PRO A 862 18.28 -4.37 6.63
N LEU A 863 17.46 -4.47 7.69
CA LEU A 863 17.46 -5.59 8.62
C LEU A 863 16.11 -6.30 8.59
N ILE A 864 16.11 -7.54 8.13
CA ILE A 864 14.98 -8.46 8.22
C ILE A 864 15.12 -9.25 9.51
N LEU A 865 14.25 -8.99 10.49
CA LEU A 865 14.29 -9.64 11.79
C LEU A 865 13.03 -10.49 12.01
N MET A 866 13.22 -11.80 12.14
CA MET A 866 12.19 -12.68 12.69
C MET A 866 12.02 -12.32 14.17
N THR A 867 10.88 -11.73 14.54
CA THR A 867 10.55 -11.41 15.93
C THR A 867 9.70 -12.55 16.54
N PRO A 868 9.78 -12.80 17.86
CA PRO A 868 9.09 -13.94 18.45
C PRO A 868 7.64 -13.65 18.83
N LYS A 869 6.88 -14.72 19.07
CA LYS A 869 5.51 -14.67 19.62
C LYS A 869 5.46 -15.30 21.01
N SER A 870 5.76 -16.59 21.16
CA SER A 870 5.79 -17.24 22.48
C SER A 870 6.93 -16.74 23.37
N LEU A 871 8.09 -16.38 22.79
CA LEU A 871 9.25 -15.95 23.59
C LEU A 871 9.03 -14.62 24.33
N LEU A 872 8.12 -13.77 23.86
CA LEU A 872 7.74 -12.50 24.49
C LEU A 872 7.31 -12.65 25.97
N ARG A 873 6.98 -13.88 26.40
CA ARG A 873 6.64 -14.22 27.80
C ARG A 873 7.27 -15.54 28.27
N HIS A 874 8.25 -16.10 27.56
CA HIS A 874 8.82 -17.40 27.93
C HIS A 874 9.73 -17.27 29.17
N PRO A 875 9.55 -18.08 30.25
CA PRO A 875 10.27 -17.86 31.51
C PRO A 875 11.80 -17.88 31.40
N GLU A 876 12.35 -18.73 30.52
CA GLU A 876 13.79 -18.81 30.26
C GLU A 876 14.28 -17.82 29.18
N CYS A 877 13.39 -17.10 28.48
CA CYS A 877 13.78 -16.10 27.46
C CYS A 877 13.93 -14.72 28.11
N LYS A 878 15.01 -14.55 28.87
CA LYS A 878 15.40 -13.29 29.52
C LYS A 878 16.91 -13.12 29.45
N SER A 879 17.36 -11.87 29.39
CA SER A 879 18.79 -11.52 29.43
C SER A 879 19.13 -10.74 30.70
N SER A 880 20.33 -10.96 31.23
CA SER A 880 20.93 -10.10 32.27
C SER A 880 21.26 -8.73 31.69
N PHE A 881 21.22 -7.67 32.51
CA PHE A 881 21.78 -6.35 32.12
C PHE A 881 23.26 -6.46 31.76
N SER A 882 24.00 -7.41 32.35
CA SER A 882 25.40 -7.69 32.03
C SER A 882 25.64 -8.21 30.60
N GLU A 883 24.58 -8.50 29.84
CA GLU A 883 24.65 -8.82 28.40
C GLU A 883 24.48 -7.59 27.50
N MET A 884 24.19 -6.39 28.06
CA MET A 884 23.84 -5.16 27.33
C MET A 884 24.71 -3.94 27.73
N VAL A 885 25.70 -4.14 28.61
CA VAL A 885 26.58 -3.08 29.13
C VAL A 885 27.79 -2.79 28.24
N GLU A 886 28.52 -1.71 28.52
CA GLU A 886 29.76 -1.38 27.82
C GLU A 886 30.72 -2.59 27.74
N GLY A 887 31.22 -2.88 26.53
CA GLY A 887 32.02 -4.07 26.23
C GLY A 887 31.22 -5.26 25.69
N THR A 888 29.88 -5.24 25.69
CA THR A 888 29.07 -6.28 25.02
C THR A 888 28.65 -5.87 23.60
N GLU A 889 28.35 -6.88 22.78
CA GLU A 889 27.94 -6.73 21.38
C GLU A 889 26.97 -7.84 20.92
N PHE A 890 26.46 -7.70 19.70
CA PHE A 890 25.58 -8.70 19.08
C PHE A 890 26.33 -10.00 18.76
N GLN A 891 25.93 -11.10 19.41
CA GLN A 891 26.47 -12.44 19.15
C GLN A 891 25.84 -13.02 17.89
N ARG A 892 26.59 -13.07 16.78
CA ARG A 892 26.15 -13.70 15.51
C ARG A 892 25.80 -15.19 15.65
N VAL A 893 26.50 -15.88 16.54
CA VAL A 893 26.25 -17.26 16.97
C VAL A 893 26.36 -17.30 18.49
N ILE A 894 25.42 -17.93 19.20
CA ILE A 894 25.54 -18.19 20.64
C ILE A 894 25.96 -19.67 20.81
N PRO A 895 27.20 -19.95 21.27
CA PRO A 895 27.69 -21.30 21.46
C PRO A 895 27.11 -21.94 22.73
N ASP A 896 27.17 -23.27 22.82
CA ASP A 896 26.82 -23.98 24.05
C ASP A 896 27.82 -23.62 25.18
N ARG A 897 27.27 -23.34 26.37
CA ARG A 897 27.99 -22.96 27.60
C ARG A 897 27.65 -23.88 28.80
N GLY A 898 27.00 -25.02 28.57
CA GLY A 898 26.65 -26.02 29.59
C GLY A 898 27.68 -27.17 29.65
N PRO A 899 27.34 -28.31 30.27
CA PRO A 899 28.26 -29.43 30.48
C PRO A 899 28.90 -29.99 29.19
N ALA A 900 28.18 -29.95 28.06
CA ALA A 900 28.73 -30.29 26.75
C ALA A 900 29.94 -29.42 26.34
N SER A 901 30.03 -28.18 26.82
CA SER A 901 31.17 -27.28 26.58
C SER A 901 32.39 -27.57 27.45
N GLU A 902 32.21 -28.25 28.58
CA GLU A 902 33.29 -28.60 29.53
C GLU A 902 34.11 -29.81 29.04
N ASN A 903 33.49 -30.74 28.32
CA ASN A 903 34.16 -31.84 27.64
C ASN A 903 33.75 -31.97 26.16
N PRO A 904 34.24 -31.09 25.26
CA PRO A 904 33.89 -31.13 23.84
C PRO A 904 34.27 -32.44 23.14
N SER A 905 35.25 -33.19 23.67
CA SER A 905 35.69 -34.46 23.11
C SER A 905 34.67 -35.61 23.31
N GLY A 906 33.83 -35.51 24.35
CA GLY A 906 32.78 -36.47 24.69
C GLY A 906 31.42 -36.18 24.06
N VAL A 907 31.25 -35.02 23.42
CA VAL A 907 30.00 -34.64 22.75
C VAL A 907 29.77 -35.49 21.50
N LYS A 908 28.63 -36.17 21.46
CA LYS A 908 28.22 -37.07 20.37
C LYS A 908 27.52 -36.33 19.24
N ARG A 909 26.87 -35.19 19.53
CA ARG A 909 26.14 -34.37 18.55
C ARG A 909 26.22 -32.88 18.89
N ILE A 910 26.48 -32.04 17.89
CA ILE A 910 26.28 -30.59 17.92
C ILE A 910 25.03 -30.25 17.12
N ILE A 911 24.06 -29.60 17.75
CA ILE A 911 22.81 -29.16 17.13
C ILE A 911 22.87 -27.65 16.92
N PHE A 912 22.91 -27.23 15.66
CA PHE A 912 22.69 -25.85 15.27
C PHE A 912 21.20 -25.59 15.07
N CYS A 913 20.71 -24.44 15.52
CA CYS A 913 19.32 -24.03 15.37
C CYS A 913 19.21 -22.50 15.33
N THR A 914 17.99 -21.95 15.24
CA THR A 914 17.77 -20.50 15.22
C THR A 914 16.40 -20.14 15.81
N GLY A 915 16.27 -18.97 16.46
CA GLY A 915 15.01 -18.53 17.07
C GLY A 915 14.42 -19.47 18.13
N ARG A 916 13.08 -19.54 18.18
CA ARG A 916 12.32 -20.15 19.29
C ARG A 916 12.57 -21.64 19.54
N VAL A 917 12.94 -22.41 18.52
CA VAL A 917 13.12 -23.87 18.63
C VAL A 917 14.26 -24.25 19.60
N TYR A 918 15.20 -23.33 19.87
CA TYR A 918 16.22 -23.47 20.90
C TYR A 918 15.65 -23.87 22.27
N TYR A 919 14.56 -23.21 22.71
CA TYR A 919 13.95 -23.46 24.02
C TYR A 919 13.29 -24.83 24.10
N ASP A 920 12.65 -25.29 23.01
CA ASP A 920 12.09 -26.64 22.90
C ASP A 920 13.21 -27.70 22.90
N LEU A 921 14.37 -27.42 22.27
CA LEU A 921 15.53 -28.31 22.22
C LEU A 921 16.28 -28.42 23.56
N ILE A 922 16.59 -27.32 24.25
CA ILE A 922 17.29 -27.38 25.56
C ILE A 922 16.43 -28.10 26.60
N LYS A 923 15.10 -27.89 26.57
CA LYS A 923 14.19 -28.63 27.44
C LYS A 923 14.22 -30.12 27.13
N ALA A 924 14.08 -30.50 25.85
CA ALA A 924 14.11 -31.90 25.44
C ALA A 924 15.46 -32.60 25.70
N ARG A 925 16.58 -31.85 25.79
CA ARG A 925 17.90 -32.34 26.23
C ARG A 925 17.94 -32.58 27.74
N ARG A 926 17.49 -31.58 28.53
CA ARG A 926 17.42 -31.63 30.01
C ARG A 926 16.51 -32.75 30.50
N ASP A 927 15.30 -32.87 29.93
CA ASP A 927 14.32 -33.93 30.21
C ASP A 927 14.88 -35.36 29.99
N LYS A 928 15.94 -35.51 29.19
CA LYS A 928 16.58 -36.78 28.85
C LYS A 928 17.95 -36.99 29.50
N GLY A 929 18.45 -36.02 30.27
CA GLY A 929 19.78 -36.09 30.91
C GLY A 929 20.95 -36.04 29.92
N LEU A 930 20.77 -35.52 28.71
CA LEU A 930 21.78 -35.55 27.63
C LEU A 930 22.68 -34.30 27.58
N GLU A 931 22.75 -33.53 28.68
CA GLU A 931 23.39 -32.21 28.73
C GLU A 931 24.92 -32.22 28.59
N GLY A 932 25.57 -33.37 28.82
CA GLY A 932 26.99 -33.60 28.51
C GLY A 932 27.25 -34.30 27.16
N GLU A 933 26.22 -34.88 26.52
CA GLU A 933 26.39 -35.64 25.27
C GLU A 933 26.01 -34.85 24.01
N ILE A 934 25.18 -33.81 24.16
CA ILE A 934 24.65 -33.00 23.06
C ILE A 934 24.91 -31.53 23.35
N ALA A 935 25.66 -30.85 22.48
CA ALA A 935 25.77 -29.40 22.46
C ALA A 935 24.65 -28.78 21.61
N ILE A 936 24.14 -27.60 21.99
CA ILE A 936 23.11 -26.85 21.25
C ILE A 936 23.55 -25.38 21.15
N SER A 937 23.71 -24.91 19.91
CA SER A 937 24.20 -23.55 19.62
C SER A 937 23.27 -22.85 18.62
N THR A 938 23.00 -21.55 18.81
CA THR A 938 22.08 -20.79 17.95
C THR A 938 22.83 -19.97 16.90
N VAL A 939 22.31 -19.94 15.67
CA VAL A 939 22.74 -19.03 14.61
C VAL A 939 21.73 -17.87 14.56
N GLU A 940 22.13 -16.73 15.12
CA GLU A 940 21.26 -15.59 15.39
C GLU A 940 21.19 -14.64 14.19
N GLN A 941 22.34 -14.43 13.53
CA GLN A 941 22.42 -13.85 12.19
C GLN A 941 22.62 -14.99 11.19
N ILE A 942 21.67 -15.12 10.28
CA ILE A 942 21.65 -16.19 9.27
C ILE A 942 22.24 -15.68 7.96
N SER A 943 21.99 -14.42 7.61
CA SER A 943 22.61 -13.72 6.47
C SER A 943 23.17 -12.35 6.91
N PRO A 944 24.41 -11.99 6.59
CA PRO A 944 25.48 -12.85 6.04
C PRO A 944 25.74 -14.06 6.94
N PHE A 945 26.05 -15.21 6.34
CA PHE A 945 26.29 -16.43 7.10
C PHE A 945 27.59 -16.34 7.92
N PRO A 946 27.61 -16.68 9.22
CA PRO A 946 28.80 -16.56 10.06
C PRO A 946 29.73 -17.78 9.89
N TYR A 947 30.33 -17.91 8.69
CA TYR A 947 31.22 -19.02 8.32
C TYR A 947 32.31 -19.26 9.37
N ASP A 948 32.95 -18.19 9.85
CA ASP A 948 34.01 -18.19 10.86
C ASP A 948 33.56 -18.83 12.19
N LEU A 949 32.42 -18.40 12.73
CA LEU A 949 31.92 -18.90 14.01
C LEU A 949 31.37 -20.33 13.89
N VAL A 950 30.69 -20.66 12.78
CA VAL A 950 30.16 -22.01 12.53
C VAL A 950 31.30 -23.02 12.34
N LYS A 951 32.36 -22.64 11.60
CA LYS A 951 33.60 -23.42 11.44
C LYS A 951 34.27 -23.67 12.78
N ASN A 952 34.43 -22.63 13.61
CA ASN A 952 35.06 -22.75 14.93
C ASN A 952 34.26 -23.62 15.91
N GLU A 953 32.94 -23.42 16.02
CA GLU A 953 32.07 -24.24 16.89
C GLU A 953 32.00 -25.69 16.40
N CYS A 954 32.02 -25.93 15.07
CA CYS A 954 32.19 -27.28 14.52
C CYS A 954 33.52 -27.90 14.97
N PHE A 955 34.66 -27.21 14.83
CA PHE A 955 35.97 -27.77 15.20
C PHE A 955 36.14 -28.00 16.71
N LYS A 956 35.55 -27.17 17.57
CA LYS A 956 35.42 -27.42 19.01
C LYS A 956 34.80 -28.80 19.30
N TYR A 957 33.78 -29.19 18.53
CA TYR A 957 33.12 -30.50 18.60
C TYR A 957 33.53 -31.43 17.46
N ALA A 958 34.84 -31.62 17.24
CA ALA A 958 35.41 -32.39 16.13
C ALA A 958 34.85 -33.82 15.95
N ASN A 959 34.53 -34.51 17.05
CA ASN A 959 34.03 -35.90 17.03
C ASN A 959 32.52 -36.02 16.82
N ALA A 960 31.76 -34.92 16.94
CA ALA A 960 30.31 -34.94 16.99
C ALA A 960 29.65 -35.08 15.61
N GLU A 961 28.45 -35.65 15.58
CA GLU A 961 27.52 -35.49 14.45
C GLU A 961 27.03 -34.03 14.38
N ILE A 962 27.05 -33.42 13.19
CA ILE A 962 26.52 -32.08 12.96
C ILE A 962 25.07 -32.20 12.51
N VAL A 963 24.15 -31.50 13.20
CA VAL A 963 22.71 -31.48 12.87
C VAL A 963 22.21 -30.04 12.83
N TRP A 964 21.47 -29.68 11.78
CA TRP A 964 20.62 -28.49 11.79
C TRP A 964 19.20 -28.86 12.22
N ALA A 965 18.69 -28.20 13.25
CA ALA A 965 17.33 -28.37 13.76
C ALA A 965 16.53 -27.07 13.59
N GLN A 966 15.35 -27.19 12.99
CA GLN A 966 14.42 -26.09 12.77
C GLN A 966 12.98 -26.60 12.98
N GLU A 967 12.03 -25.67 13.16
CA GLU A 967 10.62 -26.00 13.32
C GLU A 967 9.85 -25.93 11.99
N GLU A 968 10.38 -25.18 11.02
CA GLU A 968 9.81 -25.00 9.70
C GLU A 968 10.00 -26.25 8.82
N HIS A 969 9.09 -26.46 7.87
CA HIS A 969 9.19 -27.56 6.91
C HIS A 969 10.52 -27.52 6.13
N LYS A 970 11.04 -28.67 5.68
CA LYS A 970 12.34 -28.79 4.97
C LYS A 970 12.52 -27.85 3.76
N ASN A 971 11.43 -27.40 3.14
CA ASN A 971 11.43 -26.44 2.03
C ASN A 971 11.18 -24.98 2.44
N GLN A 972 11.23 -24.68 3.73
CA GLN A 972 11.03 -23.39 4.38
C GLN A 972 12.13 -23.17 5.44
N GLY A 973 12.15 -21.99 6.06
CA GLY A 973 13.15 -21.68 7.07
C GLY A 973 14.55 -21.58 6.49
N ALA A 974 15.56 -21.87 7.30
CA ALA A 974 16.95 -21.70 6.91
C ALA A 974 17.58 -22.90 6.16
N TRP A 975 16.99 -24.10 6.22
CA TRP A 975 17.58 -25.37 5.75
C TRP A 975 18.32 -25.28 4.40
N ASN A 976 17.64 -24.85 3.33
CA ASN A 976 18.23 -24.79 1.98
C ASN A 976 19.32 -23.71 1.82
N TYR A 977 19.39 -22.74 2.73
CA TYR A 977 20.39 -21.67 2.71
C TYR A 977 21.65 -22.08 3.49
N VAL A 978 21.47 -22.61 4.71
CA VAL A 978 22.60 -22.95 5.57
C VAL A 978 23.35 -24.19 5.08
N LEU A 979 22.65 -25.17 4.48
CA LEU A 979 23.22 -26.45 4.06
C LEU A 979 24.53 -26.32 3.24
N PRO A 980 24.54 -25.71 2.03
CA PRO A 980 25.77 -25.62 1.24
C PRO A 980 26.83 -24.73 1.91
N ARG A 981 26.41 -23.75 2.72
CA ARG A 981 27.32 -22.87 3.47
C ARG A 981 28.03 -23.58 4.62
N PHE A 982 27.40 -24.60 5.22
CA PHE A 982 28.06 -25.54 6.14
C PHE A 982 29.11 -26.40 5.41
N GLU A 983 28.81 -26.86 4.20
CA GLU A 983 29.75 -27.65 3.39
C GLU A 983 31.00 -26.82 3.02
N THR A 984 30.78 -25.59 2.54
CA THR A 984 31.82 -24.58 2.26
C THR A 984 32.60 -24.18 3.53
N ALA A 985 31.92 -23.89 4.65
CA ALA A 985 32.58 -23.55 5.92
C ALA A 985 33.51 -24.64 6.46
N LEU A 986 33.28 -25.89 6.05
CA LEU A 986 34.04 -27.07 6.47
C LEU A 986 34.97 -27.61 5.37
N ASN A 987 35.07 -26.98 4.20
CA ASN A 987 35.80 -27.47 3.03
C ASN A 987 35.48 -28.95 2.68
N SER A 988 34.23 -29.37 2.88
CA SER A 988 33.77 -30.77 2.78
C SER A 988 34.56 -31.79 3.63
N SER A 989 35.34 -31.33 4.62
CA SER A 989 36.22 -32.20 5.45
C SER A 989 35.47 -33.05 6.47
N ARG A 990 34.18 -32.76 6.70
CA ARG A 990 33.26 -33.54 7.55
C ARG A 990 31.95 -33.76 6.81
N ASP A 991 31.51 -35.01 6.83
CA ASP A 991 30.18 -35.44 6.39
C ASP A 991 29.09 -34.80 7.29
N THR A 992 28.41 -33.79 6.77
CA THR A 992 27.28 -33.07 7.39
C THR A 992 26.00 -33.92 7.35
N ARG A 993 26.09 -35.16 7.85
CA ARG A 993 25.11 -36.24 7.67
C ARG A 993 23.67 -35.77 7.66
N HIS A 994 23.06 -35.84 6.48
CA HIS A 994 21.66 -35.50 6.30
C HIS A 994 20.76 -36.59 6.87
N ASN A 995 20.68 -36.67 8.20
CA ASN A 995 19.70 -37.47 8.94
C ASN A 995 18.30 -36.86 8.85
N VAL A 996 17.86 -36.60 7.61
CA VAL A 996 16.45 -36.55 7.22
C VAL A 996 15.92 -37.96 7.38
N ALA A 997 15.37 -38.25 8.55
CA ALA A 997 14.56 -39.45 8.71
C ALA A 997 13.44 -39.41 7.64
N ASP A 998 13.33 -40.49 6.86
CA ASP A 998 12.78 -40.50 5.50
C ASP A 998 11.58 -39.55 5.26
N SER A 999 11.70 -38.62 4.33
CA SER A 999 10.69 -37.60 4.05
C SER A 999 9.53 -38.13 3.19
N ASN A 1000 8.95 -39.23 3.65
CA ASN A 1000 7.56 -39.64 3.44
C ASN A 1000 6.86 -40.07 4.75
N THR A 1001 7.61 -40.37 5.83
CA THR A 1001 7.05 -40.86 7.11
C THR A 1001 7.78 -40.36 8.36
N THR A 1002 8.49 -39.23 8.32
CA THR A 1002 9.12 -38.65 9.53
C THR A 1002 9.08 -37.13 9.61
N SER A 1003 7.88 -36.55 9.59
CA SER A 1003 7.61 -35.45 10.52
C SER A 1003 7.35 -36.08 11.90
N ILE A 1004 8.01 -35.62 12.96
CA ILE A 1004 7.44 -35.78 14.31
C ILE A 1004 6.19 -34.90 14.32
N PRO A 1005 4.97 -35.44 14.48
CA PRO A 1005 3.80 -34.60 14.54
C PRO A 1005 3.84 -33.89 15.90
N PHE A 1006 4.21 -32.61 15.93
CA PHE A 1006 3.91 -31.77 17.10
C PHE A 1006 2.40 -31.74 17.38
N ASN A 1007 1.58 -32.08 16.39
CA ASN A 1007 0.17 -32.42 16.54
C ASN A 1007 -0.12 -33.61 17.48
N GLU A 1008 0.80 -34.55 17.74
CA GLU A 1008 0.59 -35.58 18.77
C GLU A 1008 0.87 -35.02 20.17
N ILE A 1009 1.87 -34.15 20.38
CA ILE A 1009 2.02 -33.44 21.67
C ILE A 1009 0.91 -32.40 21.87
N ALA A 1010 0.48 -31.72 20.82
CA ALA A 1010 -0.64 -30.78 20.89
C ALA A 1010 -1.97 -31.51 21.10
N LYS A 1011 -2.17 -32.69 20.52
CA LYS A 1011 -3.37 -33.50 20.72
C LYS A 1011 -3.34 -34.27 22.03
N ASP A 1012 -2.20 -34.80 22.47
CA ASP A 1012 -2.06 -35.36 23.82
C ASP A 1012 -2.26 -34.26 24.85
N LYS A 1013 -1.68 -33.06 24.70
CA LYS A 1013 -2.02 -31.90 25.56
C LYS A 1013 -3.47 -31.47 25.41
N GLN A 1014 -4.11 -31.59 24.26
CA GLN A 1014 -5.53 -31.23 24.09
C GLN A 1014 -6.48 -32.34 24.55
N ASP A 1015 -6.05 -33.60 24.62
CA ASP A 1015 -6.79 -34.74 25.15
C ASP A 1015 -6.48 -34.94 26.66
N GLU A 1016 -5.36 -34.43 27.16
CA GLU A 1016 -4.99 -34.20 28.55
C GLU A 1016 -5.67 -32.94 29.10
N ILE A 1017 -5.76 -31.84 28.34
CA ILE A 1017 -6.64 -30.71 28.69
C ILE A 1017 -8.11 -31.16 28.64
N LYS A 1018 -8.53 -32.00 27.69
CA LYS A 1018 -9.86 -32.62 27.76
C LYS A 1018 -9.99 -33.62 28.91
N SER A 1019 -8.94 -34.33 29.34
CA SER A 1019 -9.04 -35.25 30.48
C SER A 1019 -9.08 -34.47 31.79
N LEU A 1020 -8.25 -33.44 31.96
CA LEU A 1020 -8.27 -32.48 33.07
C LEU A 1020 -9.55 -31.65 33.07
N GLU A 1021 -10.11 -31.26 31.93
CA GLU A 1021 -11.44 -30.64 31.86
C GLU A 1021 -12.54 -31.65 32.19
N ASN A 1022 -12.48 -32.89 31.70
CA ASN A 1022 -13.47 -33.91 32.01
C ASN A 1022 -13.37 -34.38 33.47
N ASP A 1023 -12.19 -34.36 34.07
CA ASP A 1023 -11.96 -34.67 35.47
C ASP A 1023 -12.17 -33.45 36.37
N GLN A 1024 -12.01 -32.21 35.88
CA GLN A 1024 -12.59 -31.02 36.53
C GLN A 1024 -14.11 -31.03 36.43
N LYS A 1025 -14.72 -31.41 35.31
CA LYS A 1025 -16.17 -31.55 35.13
C LYS A 1025 -16.71 -32.72 35.94
N ARG A 1026 -15.97 -33.83 36.11
CA ARG A 1026 -16.30 -34.94 37.02
C ARG A 1026 -16.03 -34.60 38.48
N ASN A 1027 -15.02 -33.80 38.81
CA ASN A 1027 -14.78 -33.34 40.18
C ASN A 1027 -15.71 -32.19 40.57
N GLN A 1028 -16.22 -31.42 39.61
CA GLN A 1028 -17.37 -30.53 39.77
C GLN A 1028 -18.65 -31.37 39.87
N LEU A 1029 -18.90 -32.39 39.04
CA LEU A 1029 -20.05 -33.28 39.20
C LEU A 1029 -19.99 -34.07 40.52
N LYS A 1030 -18.81 -34.48 40.99
CA LYS A 1030 -18.61 -35.06 42.32
C LYS A 1030 -18.88 -34.01 43.36
N LYS A 1031 -18.25 -32.84 43.36
CA LYS A 1031 -18.57 -31.74 44.32
C LYS A 1031 -20.02 -31.28 44.25
N HIS A 1032 -20.72 -31.43 43.14
CA HIS A 1032 -22.13 -31.05 42.97
C HIS A 1032 -23.08 -32.18 43.38
N LYS A 1033 -22.68 -33.45 43.22
CA LYS A 1033 -23.36 -34.63 43.80
C LYS A 1033 -23.08 -34.76 45.30
N GLU A 1034 -21.90 -34.43 45.77
CA GLU A 1034 -21.49 -34.34 47.18
C GLU A 1034 -22.21 -33.15 47.82
N LYS A 1035 -22.25 -31.96 47.21
CA LYS A 1035 -23.12 -30.86 47.66
C LYS A 1035 -24.60 -31.24 47.61
N SER A 1036 -25.06 -32.02 46.63
CA SER A 1036 -26.44 -32.52 46.59
C SER A 1036 -26.71 -33.60 47.66
N PHE A 1037 -25.71 -34.40 48.02
CA PHE A 1037 -25.80 -35.46 49.03
C PHE A 1037 -25.77 -34.84 50.43
N TRP A 1038 -24.85 -33.91 50.68
CA TRP A 1038 -24.81 -33.07 51.88
C TRP A 1038 -26.03 -32.16 52.01
N ALA A 1039 -26.56 -31.57 50.92
CA ALA A 1039 -27.81 -30.80 50.98
C ALA A 1039 -29.03 -31.69 51.25
N SER A 1040 -29.05 -32.92 50.72
CA SER A 1040 -30.06 -33.93 51.07
C SER A 1040 -29.96 -34.32 52.56
N TRP A 1041 -28.74 -34.47 53.09
CA TRP A 1041 -28.48 -34.75 54.51
C TRP A 1041 -28.86 -33.58 55.43
N PHE A 1042 -28.48 -32.34 55.08
CA PHE A 1042 -28.84 -31.13 55.83
C PHE A 1042 -30.31 -30.73 55.67
N SER A 1043 -31.07 -31.34 54.76
CA SER A 1043 -32.53 -31.21 54.74
C SER A 1043 -33.23 -32.04 55.83
N PHE A 1044 -32.50 -32.83 56.62
CA PHE A 1044 -33.01 -33.60 57.76
C PHE A 1044 -32.26 -33.26 59.06
N GLY A 1045 -32.23 -31.96 59.39
CA GLY A 1045 -31.73 -31.44 60.66
C GLY A 1045 -32.46 -30.15 61.01
N THR A 1046 -33.41 -30.21 61.94
CA THR A 1046 -34.21 -29.06 62.36
C THR A 1046 -33.33 -27.96 62.95
N SER A 1047 -33.50 -26.74 62.47
CA SER A 1047 -32.96 -25.55 63.13
C SER A 1047 -33.56 -25.42 64.53
N PHE A 1048 -32.72 -25.55 65.55
CA PHE A 1048 -32.95 -24.81 66.79
C PHE A 1048 -32.87 -23.32 66.45
N SER A 1049 -33.76 -22.53 67.06
CA SER A 1049 -33.59 -21.08 67.11
C SER A 1049 -32.42 -20.73 68.04
N ASP A 1050 -31.96 -19.50 67.92
CA ASP A 1050 -31.82 -18.48 68.98
C ASP A 1050 -30.90 -17.40 68.35
N SER A 1051 -31.41 -16.18 68.07
CA SER A 1051 -31.58 -15.05 69.01
C SER A 1051 -30.23 -14.37 69.32
N ASP A 1052 -30.11 -13.06 69.59
CA ASP A 1052 -31.09 -12.04 69.99
C ASP A 1052 -30.78 -10.64 69.37
N ASP A 1053 -31.77 -9.74 69.41
CA ASP A 1053 -31.53 -8.28 69.46
C ASP A 1053 -30.98 -7.90 70.85
N SER A 1054 -30.33 -6.74 71.01
CA SER A 1054 -30.10 -6.20 72.36
C SER A 1054 -31.37 -5.52 72.91
N ASP A 1055 -32.35 -6.35 73.27
CA ASP A 1055 -33.62 -6.11 73.97
C ASP A 1055 -34.61 -5.06 73.39
N ASP A 1056 -35.75 -5.60 72.95
CA ASP A 1056 -37.12 -5.12 73.23
C ASP A 1056 -37.64 -3.75 72.70
N GLU A 1057 -38.31 -3.88 71.53
CA GLU A 1057 -39.79 -3.94 71.45
C GLU A 1057 -40.67 -2.73 71.01
N LYS A 1058 -41.75 -3.14 70.31
CA LYS A 1058 -43.11 -2.52 70.23
C LYS A 1058 -43.24 -1.20 69.41
N ASN A 1059 -44.32 -0.98 68.63
CA ASN A 1059 -45.59 -1.71 68.56
C ASN A 1059 -46.41 -1.52 67.23
N SER A 1060 -46.92 -2.62 66.65
CA SER A 1060 -48.24 -2.74 65.94
C SER A 1060 -48.54 -2.05 64.59
N LYS A 1061 -49.53 -2.42 63.74
CA LYS A 1061 -50.63 -3.46 63.52
C LYS A 1061 -51.03 -3.29 62.00
N LYS A 1062 -51.72 -4.09 61.15
CA LYS A 1062 -52.59 -5.32 60.99
C LYS A 1062 -52.53 -5.66 59.43
N LYS A 1063 -53.29 -6.43 58.62
CA LYS A 1063 -54.45 -7.40 58.50
C LYS A 1063 -54.39 -7.94 57.01
N ILE A 1064 -54.97 -9.03 56.47
CA ILE A 1064 -55.57 -10.30 56.94
C ILE A 1064 -55.81 -11.32 55.75
N ASP A 1065 -55.77 -12.63 56.03
CA ASP A 1065 -56.45 -13.85 55.50
C ASP A 1065 -56.85 -14.18 54.01
N ASN A 1066 -56.40 -15.37 53.54
CA ASN A 1066 -57.17 -16.64 53.29
C ASN A 1066 -57.26 -17.37 51.89
N ASN A 1067 -56.80 -18.65 51.85
CA ASN A 1067 -57.36 -19.87 51.16
C ASN A 1067 -57.47 -19.95 49.59
N LYS A 1068 -57.43 -21.12 48.87
CA LYS A 1068 -57.11 -22.56 49.15
C LYS A 1068 -56.97 -23.44 47.85
N ILE A 1069 -56.14 -24.51 47.90
CA ILE A 1069 -56.31 -25.91 47.35
C ILE A 1069 -56.12 -26.28 45.83
N ASN A 1070 -55.16 -27.22 45.61
CA ASN A 1070 -55.03 -28.44 44.73
C ASN A 1070 -55.05 -28.55 43.17
N ASP A 1071 -54.06 -29.36 42.70
CA ASP A 1071 -54.08 -30.52 41.76
C ASP A 1071 -54.15 -30.47 40.20
N ASN A 1072 -53.04 -30.97 39.60
CA ASN A 1072 -52.88 -32.03 38.58
C ASN A 1072 -53.40 -31.99 37.10
N ASN A 1073 -52.46 -32.32 36.20
CA ASN A 1073 -52.53 -33.20 35.00
C ASN A 1073 -53.40 -32.91 33.73
N SER A 1074 -52.70 -32.44 32.69
CA SER A 1074 -52.41 -33.17 31.41
C SER A 1074 -53.44 -33.36 30.26
N TYR A 1075 -52.84 -33.54 29.06
CA TYR A 1075 -53.34 -34.14 27.80
C TYR A 1075 -54.27 -33.38 26.79
N ASN A 1076 -53.92 -33.64 25.51
CA ASN A 1076 -54.75 -33.82 24.30
C ASN A 1076 -55.14 -32.68 23.31
N ARG A 1077 -54.71 -32.94 22.06
CA ARG A 1077 -55.33 -32.76 20.72
C ARG A 1077 -56.88 -32.95 20.70
N PRO A 1078 -57.66 -32.57 19.63
CA PRO A 1078 -57.29 -32.84 18.23
C PRO A 1078 -57.96 -32.07 17.03
N HIS A 1079 -57.53 -32.51 15.82
CA HIS A 1079 -58.22 -32.52 14.51
C HIS A 1079 -58.55 -31.22 13.73
N GLY A 1080 -58.50 -31.35 12.39
CA GLY A 1080 -59.14 -30.45 11.39
C GLY A 1080 -60.51 -31.03 10.97
N PRO A 1081 -60.90 -31.15 9.67
CA PRO A 1081 -60.05 -31.13 8.45
C PRO A 1081 -60.69 -30.48 7.18
N ASN A 1082 -60.16 -30.81 5.99
CA ASN A 1082 -60.87 -31.12 4.71
C ASN A 1082 -61.25 -30.05 3.63
N VAL A 1083 -60.65 -30.22 2.42
CA VAL A 1083 -61.30 -30.66 1.13
C VAL A 1083 -61.69 -29.65 0.00
N THR A 1084 -61.28 -29.99 -1.25
CA THR A 1084 -61.82 -29.60 -2.62
C THR A 1084 -61.69 -28.14 -3.15
N MET A 1085 -61.70 -27.82 -4.47
CA MET A 1085 -61.30 -28.54 -5.72
C MET A 1085 -61.13 -27.58 -6.95
N SER A 1086 -60.35 -28.01 -7.95
CA SER A 1086 -60.57 -27.91 -9.43
C SER A 1086 -60.71 -26.58 -10.25
N THR A 1087 -59.85 -26.50 -11.28
CA THR A 1087 -60.13 -26.24 -12.74
C THR A 1087 -60.29 -24.83 -13.41
N ARG A 1088 -59.25 -24.51 -14.22
CA ARG A 1088 -59.24 -24.26 -15.71
C ARG A 1088 -59.71 -22.93 -16.38
N LYS A 1089 -58.89 -22.54 -17.39
CA LYS A 1089 -59.17 -21.78 -18.66
C LYS A 1089 -59.45 -20.26 -18.56
N SER A 1090 -59.22 -19.41 -19.58
CA SER A 1090 -58.31 -19.42 -20.77
C SER A 1090 -58.35 -18.07 -21.53
N SER A 1091 -57.61 -17.94 -22.65
CA SER A 1091 -57.81 -16.96 -23.77
C SER A 1091 -57.09 -15.59 -23.69
N ALA A 1092 -56.96 -14.85 -24.81
CA ALA A 1092 -55.77 -14.89 -25.70
C ALA A 1092 -55.78 -13.87 -26.89
N CYS A 1093 -54.57 -13.51 -27.38
CA CYS A 1093 -54.19 -13.26 -28.80
C CYS A 1093 -54.18 -11.82 -29.44
N LYS A 1094 -53.30 -11.68 -30.47
CA LYS A 1094 -53.11 -10.65 -31.55
C LYS A 1094 -52.20 -9.44 -31.22
N TYR A 1095 -51.06 -9.20 -31.92
CA TYR A 1095 -50.74 -8.90 -33.36
C TYR A 1095 -51.03 -7.43 -33.75
N THR A 1096 -50.33 -6.71 -34.65
CA THR A 1096 -49.26 -6.91 -35.70
C THR A 1096 -48.62 -5.51 -35.99
N ASN A 1097 -47.50 -5.23 -36.67
CA ASN A 1097 -46.18 -5.78 -37.11
C ASN A 1097 -45.38 -4.51 -37.64
N PHE A 1098 -44.41 -4.40 -38.58
CA PHE A 1098 -43.55 -5.24 -39.45
C PHE A 1098 -42.42 -4.36 -40.06
N ASN A 1099 -41.16 -4.83 -40.20
CA ASN A 1099 -40.33 -4.85 -41.45
C ASN A 1099 -38.79 -4.79 -41.29
N ALA A 1100 -38.13 -5.70 -42.02
CA ALA A 1100 -36.76 -5.63 -42.53
C ALA A 1100 -36.69 -6.53 -43.80
N PRO A 1101 -35.75 -6.28 -44.72
CA PRO A 1101 -35.06 -7.36 -45.44
C PRO A 1101 -33.53 -7.12 -45.53
N ASP A 1102 -32.67 -8.06 -45.93
CA ASP A 1102 -32.90 -9.39 -46.55
C ASP A 1102 -31.84 -10.45 -46.15
N GLN A 1103 -31.99 -11.70 -46.61
CA GLN A 1103 -31.02 -12.80 -46.43
C GLN A 1103 -30.72 -13.61 -47.70
N GLU A 1104 -29.47 -14.04 -47.87
CA GLU A 1104 -29.08 -15.29 -48.57
C GLU A 1104 -27.69 -15.76 -48.05
N ALA A 1105 -27.30 -17.03 -48.07
CA ALA A 1105 -28.05 -18.30 -48.08
C ALA A 1105 -27.12 -19.44 -47.61
N ALA A 1106 -27.66 -20.54 -47.07
CA ALA A 1106 -26.87 -21.67 -46.56
C ALA A 1106 -27.00 -22.95 -47.41
N LYS A 1107 -25.95 -23.79 -47.45
CA LYS A 1107 -26.02 -25.16 -48.03
C LYS A 1107 -25.33 -26.24 -47.18
N LEU A 1108 -26.14 -27.20 -46.75
CA LEU A 1108 -25.89 -28.65 -46.68
C LEU A 1108 -24.76 -29.20 -45.76
N LEU A 1109 -25.19 -29.57 -44.54
CA LEU A 1109 -25.11 -30.94 -43.98
C LEU A 1109 -24.12 -31.93 -44.69
N SER A 1110 -23.13 -32.52 -44.04
CA SER A 1110 -23.33 -33.52 -42.97
C SER A 1110 -22.02 -34.24 -42.56
N ARG A 1111 -21.85 -34.53 -41.26
CA ARG A 1111 -21.40 -35.84 -40.70
C ARG A 1111 -21.27 -35.79 -39.16
N ARG A 1112 -21.59 -36.91 -38.51
CA ARG A 1112 -21.27 -37.22 -37.08
C ARG A 1112 -19.84 -37.82 -37.05
N THR A 1113 -19.08 -38.02 -35.95
CA THR A 1113 -19.32 -38.09 -34.49
C THR A 1113 -17.95 -37.91 -33.74
N PRO A 1114 -17.78 -38.28 -32.45
CA PRO A 1114 -17.77 -37.42 -31.26
C PRO A 1114 -16.37 -37.03 -30.71
N VAL A 1115 -16.37 -36.24 -29.63
CA VAL A 1115 -15.19 -35.92 -28.79
C VAL A 1115 -14.52 -37.19 -28.21
N ARG A 1116 -13.19 -37.21 -28.16
CA ARG A 1116 -12.39 -38.15 -27.37
C ARG A 1116 -11.50 -37.40 -26.38
N THR A 1117 -11.63 -37.72 -25.09
CA THR A 1117 -10.74 -37.22 -24.03
C THR A 1117 -9.35 -37.84 -24.19
N VAL A 1118 -8.30 -37.03 -24.10
CA VAL A 1118 -6.90 -37.50 -24.04
C VAL A 1118 -6.28 -37.05 -22.72
N SER A 1119 -5.78 -38.02 -21.95
CA SER A 1119 -5.09 -37.78 -20.68
C SER A 1119 -3.66 -37.28 -20.93
N ILE A 1120 -3.41 -35.99 -20.70
CA ILE A 1120 -2.04 -35.45 -20.71
C ILE A 1120 -1.37 -35.73 -19.37
N LYS A 1121 -0.28 -36.51 -19.38
CA LYS A 1121 0.66 -36.57 -18.25
C LYS A 1121 1.58 -35.35 -18.30
N PRO A 1122 1.95 -34.73 -17.16
CA PRO A 1122 3.02 -33.75 -17.14
C PRO A 1122 4.35 -34.44 -17.45
N ILE A 1123 5.12 -33.86 -18.38
CA ILE A 1123 6.53 -34.20 -18.61
C ILE A 1123 7.32 -32.91 -18.39
N LEU A 1124 8.20 -32.90 -17.38
CA LEU A 1124 9.19 -31.83 -17.25
C LEU A 1124 10.21 -31.96 -18.37
N VAL A 1125 10.54 -30.85 -19.03
CA VAL A 1125 11.76 -30.74 -19.85
C VAL A 1125 12.54 -29.52 -19.38
N SER A 1126 13.45 -29.75 -18.45
CA SER A 1126 14.57 -28.86 -18.21
C SER A 1126 15.54 -28.92 -19.39
N ARG A 1127 16.01 -27.78 -19.89
CA ARG A 1127 17.33 -27.73 -20.53
C ARG A 1127 17.96 -26.35 -20.48
N ALA A 1128 19.29 -26.34 -20.47
CA ALA A 1128 20.10 -25.16 -20.32
C ALA A 1128 21.25 -25.17 -21.34
N VAL A 1129 21.74 -23.96 -21.65
CA VAL A 1129 23.15 -23.64 -22.02
C VAL A 1129 23.67 -23.97 -23.44
N SER A 1130 24.48 -23.01 -23.92
CA SER A 1130 25.54 -23.03 -24.94
C SER A 1130 25.19 -23.11 -26.44
N ALA A 1131 25.80 -22.16 -27.16
CA ALA A 1131 25.94 -22.10 -28.61
C ALA A 1131 27.06 -23.01 -29.13
N SER A 1132 27.07 -23.29 -30.45
CA SER A 1132 28.21 -22.93 -31.33
C SER A 1132 27.94 -23.21 -32.82
N THR A 1133 28.31 -22.22 -33.66
CA THR A 1133 28.83 -22.28 -35.05
C THR A 1133 28.74 -23.54 -35.94
N ALA A 1134 28.36 -23.26 -37.20
CA ALA A 1134 29.03 -23.68 -38.47
C ALA A 1134 28.65 -24.99 -39.22
N SER A 1135 27.98 -24.75 -40.37
CA SER A 1135 28.25 -25.30 -41.71
C SER A 1135 27.85 -26.75 -42.08
N GLY A 1136 27.20 -26.89 -43.24
CA GLY A 1136 26.72 -28.16 -43.81
C GLY A 1136 26.15 -27.99 -45.23
N ASN A 1137 27.01 -27.70 -46.21
CA ASN A 1137 26.73 -27.62 -47.65
C ASN A 1137 25.97 -28.85 -48.19
N LYS A 1138 25.20 -28.85 -49.31
CA LYS A 1138 25.17 -28.03 -50.56
C LYS A 1138 23.76 -28.20 -51.23
N PHE A 1139 23.37 -27.85 -52.47
CA PHE A 1139 24.00 -27.34 -53.71
C PHE A 1139 22.90 -26.78 -54.67
N GLN A 1140 23.22 -25.80 -55.54
CA GLN A 1140 22.66 -25.55 -56.92
C GLN A 1140 21.13 -25.26 -57.11
N HIS A 1141 20.67 -24.46 -58.09
CA HIS A 1141 21.28 -23.82 -59.29
C HIS A 1141 20.67 -22.39 -59.49
N THR A 1142 21.40 -21.25 -59.42
CA THR A 1142 22.16 -20.47 -60.47
C THR A 1142 21.41 -19.38 -61.26
N LYS A 1143 22.17 -18.34 -61.69
CA LYS A 1143 21.88 -17.17 -62.57
C LYS A 1143 21.27 -15.93 -61.86
N GLU A 1144 21.72 -14.68 -62.09
CA GLU A 1144 22.90 -14.19 -62.87
C GLU A 1144 23.32 -12.74 -62.51
N THR A 1145 24.61 -12.39 -62.68
CA THR A 1145 25.27 -11.05 -62.64
C THR A 1145 25.20 -10.22 -61.34
N ASN A 1146 26.27 -9.77 -60.66
CA ASN A 1146 27.63 -9.24 -60.99
C ASN A 1146 27.65 -7.73 -61.37
N GLU A 1147 28.55 -6.89 -60.86
CA GLU A 1147 29.37 -6.96 -59.62
C GLU A 1147 30.01 -5.58 -59.30
N LEU A 1148 30.40 -5.37 -58.03
CA LEU A 1148 31.47 -4.44 -57.66
C LEU A 1148 32.81 -5.21 -57.63
N LEU A 1149 33.93 -4.54 -57.85
CA LEU A 1149 35.26 -5.17 -57.72
C LEU A 1149 36.20 -4.30 -56.88
N GLU A 1150 36.79 -4.90 -55.85
CA GLU A 1150 37.77 -4.32 -54.94
C GLU A 1150 39.19 -4.33 -55.54
N ALA A 1151 40.10 -3.47 -55.02
CA ALA A 1151 41.55 -3.72 -55.12
C ALA A 1151 42.42 -2.95 -54.08
N ALA A 1152 42.67 -3.58 -52.93
CA ALA A 1152 44.00 -3.82 -52.33
C ALA A 1152 44.96 -2.67 -51.85
N MET A 1153 46.03 -3.14 -51.17
CA MET A 1153 47.36 -2.52 -50.90
C MET A 1153 47.57 -1.58 -49.68
N ALA A 1154 47.83 -2.20 -48.53
CA ALA A 1154 49.16 -2.37 -47.90
C ALA A 1154 50.30 -1.32 -48.09
N ILE A 1155 50.99 -1.05 -46.95
CA ILE A 1155 52.42 -0.70 -46.74
C ILE A 1155 52.93 0.75 -46.95
N GLY A 1156 53.61 1.27 -45.91
CA GLY A 1156 54.62 2.36 -45.95
C GLY A 1156 54.22 3.67 -45.21
N THR A 1157 55.11 4.39 -44.51
CA THR A 1157 56.52 4.13 -44.12
C THR A 1157 56.98 5.00 -42.93
N LYS A 1158 58.12 4.62 -42.33
CA LYS A 1158 58.99 5.26 -41.29
C LYS A 1158 59.27 6.79 -41.47
N PRO A 1159 59.80 7.55 -40.45
CA PRO A 1159 61.00 7.20 -39.65
C PRO A 1159 61.09 7.61 -38.15
N ASP A 1160 62.22 7.23 -37.55
CA ASP A 1160 62.71 7.37 -36.16
C ASP A 1160 63.52 8.70 -35.93
N PRO A 1161 64.33 8.88 -34.84
CA PRO A 1161 64.06 9.00 -33.39
C PRO A 1161 64.64 10.34 -32.82
N PRO A 1162 64.71 10.66 -31.48
CA PRO A 1162 65.76 10.09 -30.57
C PRO A 1162 65.43 10.03 -29.03
N LYS A 1163 66.19 9.20 -28.27
CA LYS A 1163 66.87 9.42 -26.95
C LYS A 1163 66.13 10.13 -25.76
N THR A 1164 66.32 9.81 -24.47
CA THR A 1164 67.28 8.91 -23.75
C THR A 1164 66.83 8.60 -22.31
N ASN A 1165 67.01 7.33 -21.90
CA ASN A 1165 67.58 6.82 -20.63
C ASN A 1165 67.06 7.17 -19.21
N ASP A 1166 66.84 6.06 -18.47
CA ASP A 1166 67.18 5.74 -17.05
C ASP A 1166 66.43 6.47 -15.90
N ASP A 1167 66.20 5.85 -14.71
CA ASP A 1167 66.75 4.59 -14.17
C ASP A 1167 65.81 3.83 -13.18
N GLN A 1168 66.12 2.54 -12.92
CA GLN A 1168 65.76 1.67 -11.76
C GLN A 1168 64.27 1.40 -11.38
N GLY A 1169 63.95 0.18 -10.89
CA GLY A 1169 62.60 -0.09 -10.31
C GLY A 1169 62.05 -1.52 -10.09
N CYS A 1170 62.86 -2.60 -10.10
CA CYS A 1170 62.51 -3.98 -9.67
C CYS A 1170 61.10 -4.59 -9.93
N ARG A 1171 61.08 -5.55 -10.86
CA ARG A 1171 60.07 -6.62 -11.06
C ARG A 1171 59.53 -7.27 -9.77
N LYS A 1172 58.24 -7.65 -9.78
CA LYS A 1172 57.86 -9.09 -9.86
C LYS A 1172 56.44 -9.30 -10.39
N THR A 1173 56.31 -10.30 -11.27
CA THR A 1173 55.05 -10.67 -11.95
C THR A 1173 54.41 -11.89 -11.30
N TYR A 1174 53.08 -11.96 -11.32
CA TYR A 1174 52.36 -13.23 -11.40
C TYR A 1174 51.40 -13.19 -12.60
N LYS A 1175 51.36 -14.28 -13.36
CA LYS A 1175 50.34 -14.53 -14.38
C LYS A 1175 49.21 -15.33 -13.74
N ILE A 1176 47.96 -15.01 -14.10
CA ILE A 1176 46.88 -16.00 -14.13
C ILE A 1176 46.30 -15.99 -15.54
N SER A 1177 45.95 -17.18 -16.05
CA SER A 1177 45.55 -17.41 -17.43
C SER A 1177 44.05 -17.64 -17.56
N TYR A 1178 43.45 -17.07 -18.59
CA TYR A 1178 42.09 -17.40 -19.05
C TYR A 1178 41.91 -18.92 -19.22
N TRP A 1179 40.87 -19.47 -18.58
CA TRP A 1179 40.07 -20.59 -19.08
C TRP A 1179 38.59 -20.25 -18.82
N SER A 1180 37.69 -20.81 -19.62
CA SER A 1180 36.38 -20.20 -19.90
C SER A 1180 35.21 -20.72 -19.07
N LYS A 1181 34.26 -19.81 -18.81
CA LYS A 1181 32.87 -20.02 -19.24
C LYS A 1181 32.15 -18.71 -19.55
#